data_AF-A0A7X7MQU2-F1
#
_entry.id   AF-A0A7X7MQU2-F1
#
_cell.length_a   1.000
_cell.length_b   1.000
_cell.length_c   1.000
_cell.angle_alpha   90.00
_cell.angle_beta   90.00
_cell.angle_gamma   90.00
#
_symmetry.space_group_name_H-M   'P 1'
#
loop_
_entity.id
_entity.type
_entity.pdbx_description
1 polymer ?
#
loop_
_entity_poly.entity_id
_entity_poly.type
_entity_poly.pdbx_seq_one_letter_code
_entity_poly.pdbx_strand_id
1 'polypeptide(L)'
;MHVPAIVAGCMVFSLCAASAQGLRNGGFEEVSGGGAVQGWQAYGSFVCDTEQAHGGTRSIRCEVPPGGGNDRGGVMQEIVYDRPDKTPVVFGGWSRAEGVMAAEYCIYLDIWYAGGGNAWGVTAPWTQPTHDWEYTSDVFYPEKPIQKIQVFVFLRKGSGCVWFDDLTLERRVPEIGVKSMRLHTDFPRTPDGVVVNLAFSKRAQWQCRVMEGGEERARYSGDGALAVFGATGGPGRSLAVTVRAGDEHFEQMLALPAIPLARENPVPRGCAVWTADAMRHVTPLTYPTASEIAAPEIALDLARRECESAQLLVTAADGAAVSNVTVTVTELTGDTGRRLDGEVTWQRVGYIRRQRPYHAHPCGAPAEENWLPDPLLPAAPFTVRAAATQGVWLTARAAPDAVPGVYRGQIIVSAEGLPVRILPISVRVRDFANPATFGMPTAFCVMDGFTRAQYPERFEEMQRKTHELMLSHRLNPDDISRTEPPRIDDLLYARERGMNRFNILNLVPKPARPGKWVCYAPLEAYTPAFYAEVKARLTPYVAELRRHGLEKYAYLYGFDERGHDYYPAIAELWRALKRDFPDIPVMTTAMMYRDMRDGKNHTEQDITDWFCPLTSVYDPELSERLRGQGRQVWWYVCCGPTWPQANFASFEYPPVEGRLLGWLTHRYRSDGLLFWHVNLWPDRPPLQTGDTFLNEWVAEYSLKMPGDGQLLYPGVDGPLPSIRLAQVRDGIEDYEWLQMLERRAGRAAADAKTGELIRSMTDFTRDPAALRRVRARIADALEDAGDRPRPLLER
;
A
#
# COMPACT_ATOMS: atom_id res chain seq x y z
N MET A 1 -27.28 -8.25 -3.04
CA MET A 1 -27.52 -9.17 -1.92
C MET A 1 -26.14 -9.61 -1.43
N HIS A 2 -25.59 -8.92 -0.44
CA HIS A 2 -24.22 -9.17 0.04
C HIS A 2 -24.21 -10.43 0.90
N VAL A 3 -23.39 -11.41 0.53
CA VAL A 3 -23.15 -12.60 1.35
C VAL A 3 -22.13 -12.18 2.43
N PRO A 4 -22.49 -12.19 3.73
CA PRO A 4 -21.55 -11.83 4.79
C PRO A 4 -20.45 -12.89 4.91
N ALA A 5 -19.29 -12.49 5.42
CA ALA A 5 -18.34 -13.44 5.98
C ALA A 5 -19.06 -14.22 7.11
N ILE A 6 -19.17 -15.54 6.99
CA ILE A 6 -19.71 -16.37 8.07
C ILE A 6 -18.64 -16.46 9.15
N VAL A 7 -18.75 -15.60 10.16
CA VAL A 7 -18.06 -15.82 11.44
C VAL A 7 -18.95 -16.75 12.25
N ALA A 8 -18.64 -18.05 12.22
CA ALA A 8 -19.24 -18.96 13.17
C ALA A 8 -18.63 -18.66 14.55
N GLY A 9 -19.36 -17.91 15.37
CA GLY A 9 -19.05 -17.76 16.80
C GLY A 9 -18.98 -19.14 17.43
N CYS A 10 -17.78 -19.59 17.77
CA CYS A 10 -17.59 -20.85 18.47
C CYS A 10 -18.07 -20.67 19.91
N MET A 11 -19.30 -21.08 20.20
CA MET A 11 -19.78 -21.22 21.57
C MET A 11 -18.94 -22.29 22.29
N VAL A 12 -17.99 -21.87 23.12
CA VAL A 12 -17.56 -22.65 24.28
C VAL A 12 -17.16 -21.67 25.39
N PHE A 13 -18.10 -21.35 26.28
CA PHE A 13 -17.74 -21.07 27.66
C PHE A 13 -18.60 -21.98 28.54
N SER A 14 -17.98 -23.08 29.00
CA SER A 14 -18.52 -23.81 30.14
C SER A 14 -18.63 -22.85 31.32
N LEU A 15 -19.85 -22.69 31.82
CA LEU A 15 -20.14 -22.09 33.11
C LEU A 15 -19.41 -22.87 34.21
N CYS A 16 -18.22 -22.41 34.60
CA CYS A 16 -17.58 -22.87 35.83
C CYS A 16 -16.91 -21.71 36.58
N ALA A 17 -17.43 -21.49 37.79
CA ALA A 17 -16.92 -20.71 38.92
C ALA A 17 -16.67 -19.21 38.71
N ALA A 18 -17.29 -18.40 39.57
CA ALA A 18 -17.15 -16.95 39.67
C ALA A 18 -15.71 -16.46 39.43
N SER A 19 -15.44 -16.09 38.19
CA SER A 19 -14.29 -15.32 37.78
C SER A 19 -14.67 -13.85 37.97
N ALA A 20 -13.78 -13.06 38.57
CA ALA A 20 -14.05 -11.65 38.87
C ALA A 20 -14.09 -10.85 37.57
N GLN A 21 -15.30 -10.65 37.03
CA GLN A 21 -15.59 -9.67 35.98
C GLN A 21 -14.95 -8.32 36.37
N GLY A 22 -14.07 -7.82 35.52
CA GLY A 22 -13.34 -6.57 35.71
C GLY A 22 -14.12 -5.35 35.26
N LEU A 23 -15.09 -5.52 34.36
CA LEU A 23 -15.99 -4.44 33.94
C LEU A 23 -17.12 -4.22 34.94
N ARG A 24 -17.36 -2.96 35.32
CA ARG A 24 -18.58 -2.55 35.98
C ARG A 24 -19.68 -2.35 34.95
N ASN A 25 -20.86 -2.95 35.18
CA ASN A 25 -22.05 -2.72 34.37
C ASN A 25 -21.84 -2.97 32.87
N GLY A 26 -21.27 -4.14 32.52
CA GLY A 26 -20.95 -4.51 31.14
C GLY A 26 -22.16 -4.77 30.24
N GLY A 27 -23.32 -5.13 30.82
CA GLY A 27 -24.61 -5.21 30.12
C GLY A 27 -25.44 -3.93 30.20
N PHE A 28 -24.85 -2.82 30.67
CA PHE A 28 -25.44 -1.47 30.63
C PHE A 28 -26.80 -1.27 31.32
N GLU A 29 -27.21 -2.19 32.19
CA GLU A 29 -28.50 -2.14 32.88
C GLU A 29 -28.58 -1.05 33.95
N GLU A 30 -27.46 -0.64 34.55
CA GLU A 30 -27.44 0.40 35.59
C GLU A 30 -27.30 1.80 34.98
N VAL A 31 -28.35 2.63 35.08
CA VAL A 31 -28.38 4.01 34.55
C VAL A 31 -28.66 4.99 35.68
N SER A 32 -28.02 6.17 35.64
CA SER A 32 -28.23 7.27 36.59
C SER A 32 -29.30 8.26 36.10
N GLY A 33 -29.80 9.11 37.01
CA GLY A 33 -30.77 10.15 36.65
C GLY A 33 -30.18 11.10 35.59
N GLY A 34 -30.72 11.06 34.36
CA GLY A 34 -30.18 11.78 33.20
C GLY A 34 -29.73 10.88 32.04
N GLY A 35 -29.82 9.55 32.15
CA GLY A 35 -29.55 8.63 31.04
C GLY A 35 -28.10 8.17 30.90
N ALA A 36 -27.20 8.59 31.80
CA ALA A 36 -25.81 8.17 31.80
C ALA A 36 -25.64 6.77 32.42
N VAL A 37 -24.95 5.89 31.70
CA VAL A 37 -24.72 4.50 32.10
C VAL A 37 -23.63 4.43 33.17
N GLN A 38 -23.96 3.87 34.34
CA GLN A 38 -23.09 3.90 35.50
C GLN A 38 -21.79 3.13 35.23
N GLY A 39 -20.66 3.69 35.65
CA GLY A 39 -19.33 3.11 35.45
C GLY A 39 -18.72 3.35 34.07
N TRP A 40 -19.45 3.97 33.14
CA TRP A 40 -18.97 4.25 31.79
C TRP A 40 -18.95 5.76 31.50
N GLN A 41 -17.92 6.19 30.79
CA GLN A 41 -17.73 7.57 30.33
C GLN A 41 -18.08 7.66 28.85
N ALA A 42 -18.65 8.79 28.43
CA ALA A 42 -18.93 9.05 27.02
C ALA A 42 -17.62 9.08 26.21
N TYR A 43 -17.59 8.36 25.09
CA TYR A 43 -16.53 8.45 24.10
C TYR A 43 -17.14 8.83 22.75
N GLY A 44 -17.56 10.08 22.65
CA GLY A 44 -18.38 10.55 21.54
C GLY A 44 -19.88 10.45 21.83
N SER A 45 -20.69 10.38 20.78
CA SER A 45 -22.15 10.31 20.90
C SER A 45 -22.64 8.88 21.13
N PHE A 46 -23.51 8.69 22.11
CA PHE A 46 -24.24 7.45 22.31
C PHE A 46 -25.60 7.73 22.95
N VAL A 47 -26.52 6.78 22.82
CA VAL A 47 -27.77 6.75 23.57
C VAL A 47 -27.96 5.38 24.22
N CYS A 48 -28.61 5.35 25.38
CA CYS A 48 -29.08 4.11 25.97
C CYS A 48 -30.35 3.69 25.24
N ASP A 49 -30.29 2.57 24.51
CA ASP A 49 -31.42 2.02 23.76
C ASP A 49 -32.13 0.98 24.63
N THR A 50 -33.46 0.95 24.56
CA THR A 50 -34.32 -0.03 25.26
C THR A 50 -35.18 -0.86 24.31
N GLU A 51 -35.10 -0.60 23.00
CA GLU A 51 -35.81 -1.35 21.97
C GLU A 51 -34.96 -2.49 21.42
N GLN A 52 -33.64 -2.29 21.35
CA GLN A 52 -32.67 -3.30 20.95
C GLN A 52 -31.74 -3.60 22.13
N ALA A 53 -31.73 -4.85 22.58
CA ALA A 53 -30.80 -5.38 23.58
C ALA A 53 -30.48 -6.84 23.24
N HIS A 54 -29.28 -7.30 23.59
CA HIS A 54 -28.91 -8.70 23.46
C HIS A 54 -29.31 -9.45 24.73
N GLY A 55 -28.84 -8.93 25.87
CA GLY A 55 -29.18 -9.37 27.21
C GLY A 55 -29.99 -8.30 27.93
N GLY A 56 -30.78 -8.71 28.93
CA GLY A 56 -31.50 -7.74 29.77
C GLY A 56 -32.49 -6.86 28.99
N THR A 57 -32.46 -5.55 29.23
CA THR A 57 -33.41 -4.56 28.71
C THR A 57 -32.77 -3.34 28.06
N ARG A 58 -31.43 -3.24 28.06
CA ARG A 58 -30.71 -2.04 27.59
C ARG A 58 -29.51 -2.41 26.73
N SER A 59 -29.15 -1.50 25.82
CA SER A 59 -27.86 -1.52 25.14
C SER A 59 -27.34 -0.10 24.88
N ILE A 60 -26.10 0.02 24.42
CA ILE A 60 -25.53 1.30 23.97
C ILE A 60 -25.64 1.40 22.46
N ARG A 61 -26.47 2.32 21.96
CA ARG A 61 -26.55 2.64 20.52
C ARG A 61 -25.68 3.84 20.17
N CYS A 62 -24.94 3.71 19.09
CA CYS A 62 -24.14 4.79 18.50
C CYS A 62 -24.50 4.94 17.02
N GLU A 63 -24.63 6.17 16.55
CA GLU A 63 -24.83 6.48 15.13
C GLU A 63 -23.83 7.54 14.71
N VAL A 64 -23.07 7.25 13.66
CA VAL A 64 -22.07 8.17 13.09
C VAL A 64 -22.45 8.44 11.63
N PRO A 65 -22.76 9.70 11.25
CA PRO A 65 -23.19 10.02 9.91
C PRO A 65 -22.04 9.94 8.88
N PRO A 66 -22.32 9.65 7.61
CA PRO A 66 -21.32 9.72 6.54
C PRO A 66 -20.70 11.12 6.40
N GLY A 67 -19.38 11.21 6.22
CA GLY A 67 -18.67 12.47 5.94
C GLY A 67 -18.22 13.28 7.17
N GLY A 68 -18.54 12.82 8.39
CA GLY A 68 -18.06 13.42 9.64
C GLY A 68 -16.62 13.01 9.95
N GLY A 69 -15.61 13.74 9.45
CA GLY A 69 -14.20 13.37 9.53
C GLY A 69 -13.61 13.17 10.95
N ASN A 70 -14.33 13.56 12.01
CA ASN A 70 -13.95 13.38 13.42
C ASN A 70 -15.09 12.84 14.30
N ASP A 71 -16.25 12.48 13.71
CA ASP A 71 -17.36 11.97 14.48
C ASP A 71 -17.06 10.55 14.98
N ARG A 72 -17.43 10.30 16.23
CA ARG A 72 -17.24 9.04 16.93
C ARG A 72 -18.41 8.83 17.87
N GLY A 73 -18.79 7.58 18.06
CA GLY A 73 -19.79 7.20 19.05
C GLY A 73 -19.33 6.01 19.84
N GLY A 74 -19.58 6.01 21.15
CA GLY A 74 -19.14 4.93 22.03
C GLY A 74 -19.04 5.32 23.49
N VAL A 75 -18.52 4.38 24.28
CA VAL A 75 -18.28 4.53 25.72
C VAL A 75 -16.92 3.96 26.11
N MET A 76 -16.40 4.43 27.24
CA MET A 76 -15.11 4.01 27.81
C MET A 76 -15.20 3.77 29.31
N GLN A 77 -14.51 2.74 29.80
CA GLN A 77 -14.31 2.49 31.23
C GLN A 77 -12.82 2.30 31.53
N GLU A 78 -12.38 2.85 32.67
CA GLU A 78 -11.01 2.70 33.15
C GLU A 78 -10.97 1.74 34.34
N ILE A 79 -10.05 0.78 34.30
CA ILE A 79 -9.79 -0.20 35.37
C ILE A 79 -8.35 0.00 35.83
N VAL A 80 -8.15 0.24 37.13
CA VAL A 80 -6.83 0.38 37.77
C VAL A 80 -6.61 -0.80 38.71
N TYR A 81 -5.43 -1.42 38.65
CA TYR A 81 -5.10 -2.58 39.47
C TYR A 81 -4.16 -2.19 40.62
N ASP A 82 -4.62 -2.40 41.86
CA ASP A 82 -3.81 -2.15 43.07
C ASP A 82 -2.61 -3.10 43.20
N ARG A 83 -2.72 -4.29 42.61
CA ARG A 83 -1.66 -5.31 42.55
C ARG A 83 -1.40 -5.70 41.09
N PRO A 84 -0.55 -4.96 40.37
CA PRO A 84 -0.23 -5.27 38.99
C PRO A 84 0.39 -6.66 38.85
N ASP A 85 -0.10 -7.45 37.91
CA ASP A 85 0.47 -8.76 37.56
C ASP A 85 0.41 -9.03 36.05
N LYS A 86 0.96 -10.17 35.63
CA LYS A 86 0.99 -10.60 34.21
C LYS A 86 -0.14 -11.56 33.83
N THR A 87 -1.19 -11.65 34.64
CA THR A 87 -2.34 -12.50 34.29
C THR A 87 -2.88 -12.08 32.92
N PRO A 88 -3.26 -13.00 32.00
CA PRO A 88 -3.82 -12.58 30.71
C PRO A 88 -5.15 -11.83 30.87
N VAL A 89 -5.48 -10.99 29.89
CA VAL A 89 -6.79 -10.31 29.80
C VAL A 89 -7.63 -11.05 28.79
N VAL A 90 -8.75 -11.63 29.21
CA VAL A 90 -9.76 -12.21 28.32
C VAL A 90 -10.90 -11.20 28.22
N PHE A 91 -11.23 -10.73 27.02
CA PHE A 91 -12.27 -9.72 26.85
C PHE A 91 -13.15 -10.01 25.63
N GLY A 92 -14.40 -9.57 25.68
CA GLY A 92 -15.37 -9.82 24.62
C GLY A 92 -16.69 -9.12 24.84
N GLY A 93 -17.64 -9.35 23.94
CA GLY A 93 -18.98 -8.76 24.06
C GLY A 93 -19.78 -8.86 22.77
N TRP A 94 -21.05 -8.45 22.86
CA TRP A 94 -22.02 -8.54 21.78
C TRP A 94 -22.19 -7.19 21.10
N SER A 95 -22.38 -7.24 19.79
CA SER A 95 -22.76 -6.06 19.04
C SER A 95 -23.69 -6.39 17.88
N ARG A 96 -24.50 -5.42 17.48
CA ARG A 96 -25.33 -5.43 16.27
C ARG A 96 -24.94 -4.22 15.42
N ALA A 97 -24.95 -4.37 14.09
CA ALA A 97 -24.53 -3.31 13.17
C ALA A 97 -25.48 -3.15 11.98
N GLU A 98 -25.66 -1.92 11.54
CA GLU A 98 -26.38 -1.56 10.33
C GLU A 98 -25.60 -0.51 9.52
N GLY A 99 -25.20 -0.87 8.28
CA GLY A 99 -24.58 0.06 7.33
C GLY A 99 -23.22 0.59 7.76
N VAL A 100 -22.45 -0.19 8.54
CA VAL A 100 -21.16 0.21 9.09
C VAL A 100 -20.08 0.16 8.02
N MET A 101 -19.40 1.29 7.82
CA MET A 101 -18.21 1.41 6.99
C MET A 101 -17.18 2.19 7.79
N ALA A 102 -16.40 1.50 8.61
CA ALA A 102 -15.47 2.13 9.53
C ALA A 102 -14.15 1.38 9.66
N ALA A 103 -13.06 2.16 9.77
CA ALA A 103 -11.76 1.57 10.08
C ALA A 103 -11.75 0.94 11.48
N GLU A 104 -12.56 1.45 12.41
CA GLU A 104 -12.58 0.98 13.79
C GLU A 104 -14.01 0.86 14.36
N TYR A 105 -14.46 -0.40 14.39
CA TYR A 105 -15.67 -0.89 15.03
C TYR A 105 -15.30 -2.17 15.79
N CYS A 106 -14.99 -2.01 17.07
CA CYS A 106 -14.37 -3.07 17.88
C CYS A 106 -14.45 -2.75 19.38
N ILE A 107 -14.23 -3.79 20.21
CA ILE A 107 -13.75 -3.59 21.58
C ILE A 107 -12.28 -3.22 21.47
N TYR A 108 -11.87 -2.14 22.12
CA TYR A 108 -10.52 -1.58 22.01
C TYR A 108 -9.95 -1.35 23.40
N LEU A 109 -8.75 -1.87 23.66
CA LEU A 109 -8.05 -1.72 24.93
C LEU A 109 -6.76 -0.92 24.76
N ASP A 110 -6.58 0.03 25.67
CA ASP A 110 -5.31 0.70 25.91
C ASP A 110 -4.79 0.30 27.29
N ILE A 111 -3.55 -0.19 27.36
CA ILE A 111 -3.02 -0.89 28.52
C ILE A 111 -1.72 -0.22 28.98
N TRP A 112 -1.60 0.10 30.27
CA TRP A 112 -0.38 0.63 30.87
C TRP A 112 0.26 -0.40 31.79
N TYR A 113 1.58 -0.52 31.70
CA TYR A 113 2.37 -1.41 32.54
C TYR A 113 2.88 -0.73 33.80
N ALA A 114 2.99 -1.49 34.89
CA ALA A 114 3.71 -1.06 36.08
C ALA A 114 5.20 -0.87 35.74
N GLY A 115 5.78 0.25 36.19
CA GLY A 115 7.16 0.62 35.87
C GLY A 115 7.36 1.24 34.49
N GLY A 116 6.28 1.59 33.77
CA GLY A 116 6.34 2.33 32.51
C GLY A 116 6.25 1.47 31.24
N GLY A 117 5.81 2.12 30.15
CA GLY A 117 5.43 1.47 28.89
C GLY A 117 3.94 1.15 28.80
N ASN A 118 3.49 0.74 27.61
CA ASN A 118 2.09 0.49 27.31
C ASN A 118 1.93 -0.54 26.16
N ALA A 119 0.72 -1.03 25.99
CA ALA A 119 0.24 -1.67 24.77
C ALA A 119 -1.02 -0.93 24.30
N TRP A 120 -0.93 -0.30 23.13
CA TRP A 120 -2.02 0.47 22.53
C TRP A 120 -2.79 -0.36 21.51
N GLY A 121 -4.11 -0.20 21.47
CA GLY A 121 -4.93 -0.76 20.39
C GLY A 121 -4.95 -2.27 20.33
N VAL A 122 -5.14 -2.90 21.48
CA VAL A 122 -5.48 -4.32 21.59
C VAL A 122 -6.99 -4.45 21.32
N THR A 123 -7.38 -5.10 20.22
CA THR A 123 -8.77 -5.02 19.73
C THR A 123 -9.43 -6.37 19.48
N ALA A 124 -10.74 -6.46 19.71
CA ALA A 124 -11.61 -7.52 19.22
C ALA A 124 -12.66 -6.91 18.26
N PRO A 125 -12.50 -7.04 16.93
CA PRO A 125 -13.42 -6.44 15.96
C PRO A 125 -14.67 -7.31 15.72
N TRP A 126 -15.78 -6.67 15.36
CA TRP A 126 -16.97 -7.30 14.79
C TRP A 126 -16.96 -7.22 13.26
N THR A 127 -17.83 -8.00 12.61
CA THR A 127 -18.00 -7.97 11.16
C THR A 127 -18.66 -6.68 10.66
N GLN A 128 -18.51 -6.36 9.39
CA GLN A 128 -19.10 -5.19 8.72
C GLN A 128 -19.67 -5.63 7.36
N PRO A 129 -20.64 -4.91 6.76
CA PRO A 129 -21.24 -3.66 7.24
C PRO A 129 -22.51 -3.85 8.10
N THR A 130 -23.16 -5.01 8.03
CA THR A 130 -24.43 -5.27 8.72
C THR A 130 -24.43 -6.69 9.27
N HIS A 131 -24.81 -6.83 10.54
CA HIS A 131 -25.04 -8.10 11.20
C HIS A 131 -26.05 -7.90 12.34
N ASP A 132 -26.77 -8.97 12.70
CA ASP A 132 -27.58 -8.99 13.94
C ASP A 132 -26.63 -9.12 15.16
N TRP A 133 -27.08 -9.58 16.32
CA TRP A 133 -26.18 -9.79 17.46
C TRP A 133 -25.05 -10.80 17.14
N GLU A 134 -23.83 -10.30 17.16
CA GLU A 134 -22.59 -11.04 16.96
C GLU A 134 -21.68 -10.88 18.17
N TYR A 135 -21.12 -12.00 18.64
CA TYR A 135 -20.13 -12.00 19.72
C TYR A 135 -18.71 -11.94 19.16
N THR A 136 -17.89 -11.08 19.74
CA THR A 136 -16.43 -11.07 19.49
C THR A 136 -15.67 -11.20 20.81
N SER A 137 -14.45 -11.73 20.74
CA SER A 137 -13.55 -11.80 21.90
C SER A 137 -12.09 -11.88 21.50
N ASP A 138 -11.22 -11.52 22.44
CA ASP A 138 -9.77 -11.67 22.32
C ASP A 138 -9.12 -11.95 23.69
N VAL A 139 -7.89 -12.47 23.65
CA VAL A 139 -7.02 -12.68 24.80
C VAL A 139 -5.72 -11.91 24.60
N PHE A 140 -5.42 -11.00 25.51
CA PHE A 140 -4.17 -10.30 25.56
C PHE A 140 -3.21 -10.91 26.59
N TYR A 141 -2.01 -11.25 26.14
CA TYR A 141 -0.94 -11.78 26.98
C TYR A 141 0.07 -10.67 27.29
N PRO A 142 0.10 -10.13 28.53
CA PRO A 142 0.95 -9.00 28.86
C PRO A 142 2.42 -9.41 29.07
N GLU A 143 3.34 -8.67 28.47
CA GLU A 143 4.78 -8.86 28.68
C GLU A 143 5.25 -8.37 30.06
N LYS A 144 4.53 -7.40 30.64
CA LYS A 144 4.82 -6.75 31.93
C LYS A 144 3.56 -6.66 32.79
N PRO A 145 3.69 -6.50 34.13
CA PRO A 145 2.54 -6.38 35.01
C PRO A 145 1.62 -5.22 34.60
N ILE A 146 0.31 -5.44 34.51
CA ILE A 146 -0.64 -4.40 34.07
C ILE A 146 -1.07 -3.53 35.25
N GLN A 147 -0.87 -2.22 35.15
CA GLN A 147 -1.28 -1.24 36.14
C GLN A 147 -2.68 -0.70 35.86
N LYS A 148 -3.03 -0.53 34.59
CA LYS A 148 -4.26 0.13 34.15
C LYS A 148 -4.71 -0.35 32.78
N ILE A 149 -6.01 -0.47 32.57
CA ILE A 149 -6.64 -0.73 31.27
C ILE A 149 -7.73 0.30 31.05
N GLN A 150 -7.74 0.94 29.89
CA GLN A 150 -8.91 1.65 29.37
C GLN A 150 -9.59 0.77 28.33
N VAL A 151 -10.85 0.45 28.58
CA VAL A 151 -11.71 -0.36 27.73
C VAL A 151 -12.64 0.57 26.99
N PHE A 152 -12.64 0.50 25.66
CA PHE A 152 -13.54 1.25 24.81
C PHE A 152 -14.42 0.28 24.01
N VAL A 153 -15.66 0.68 23.77
CA VAL A 153 -16.47 0.19 22.64
C VAL A 153 -16.93 1.39 21.84
N PHE A 154 -16.59 1.43 20.56
CA PHE A 154 -16.90 2.57 19.72
C PHE A 154 -17.07 2.20 18.24
N LEU A 155 -17.69 3.13 17.53
CA LEU A 155 -17.62 3.33 16.09
C LEU A 155 -16.88 4.64 15.83
N ARG A 156 -15.72 4.59 15.16
CA ARG A 156 -14.96 5.80 14.76
C ARG A 156 -14.23 5.60 13.43
N LYS A 157 -13.81 6.71 12.82
CA LYS A 157 -13.14 6.72 11.49
C LYS A 157 -14.00 6.02 10.42
N GLY A 158 -15.28 6.37 10.39
CA GLY A 158 -16.27 5.76 9.52
C GLY A 158 -17.68 6.24 9.82
N SER A 159 -18.67 5.52 9.30
CA SER A 159 -20.09 5.80 9.50
C SER A 159 -20.89 4.52 9.74
N GLY A 160 -22.11 4.66 10.26
CA GLY A 160 -23.04 3.54 10.48
C GLY A 160 -23.79 3.65 11.81
N CYS A 161 -24.64 2.67 12.07
CA CYS A 161 -25.35 2.52 13.34
C CYS A 161 -24.96 1.20 14.01
N VAL A 162 -24.63 1.24 15.30
CA VAL A 162 -24.17 0.08 16.08
C VAL A 162 -24.82 0.05 17.45
N TRP A 163 -25.00 -1.15 17.99
CA TRP A 163 -25.46 -1.42 19.35
C TRP A 163 -24.42 -2.27 20.05
N PHE A 164 -24.03 -1.93 21.28
CA PHE A 164 -23.10 -2.72 22.10
C PHE A 164 -23.80 -3.21 23.36
N ASP A 165 -23.53 -4.45 23.74
CA ASP A 165 -24.12 -5.07 24.92
C ASP A 165 -23.27 -6.21 25.49
N ASP A 166 -23.54 -6.59 26.73
CA ASP A 166 -22.98 -7.75 27.44
C ASP A 166 -21.45 -7.86 27.33
N LEU A 167 -20.75 -6.75 27.64
CA LEU A 167 -19.29 -6.69 27.60
C LEU A 167 -18.64 -7.44 28.77
N THR A 168 -17.53 -8.11 28.48
CA THR A 168 -16.74 -8.85 29.46
C THR A 168 -15.25 -8.50 29.39
N LEU A 169 -14.62 -8.44 30.56
CA LEU A 169 -13.17 -8.39 30.71
C LEU A 169 -12.78 -9.13 32.00
N GLU A 170 -11.97 -10.17 31.86
CA GLU A 170 -11.53 -11.03 32.96
C GLU A 170 -10.00 -11.12 32.99
N ARG A 171 -9.44 -11.25 34.20
CA ARG A 171 -8.01 -11.50 34.42
C ARG A 171 -7.82 -12.98 34.73
N ARG A 172 -7.61 -13.80 33.70
CA ARG A 172 -7.34 -15.24 33.85
C ARG A 172 -6.53 -15.82 32.70
N VAL A 173 -5.95 -16.99 32.92
CA VAL A 173 -5.43 -17.83 31.84
C VAL A 173 -6.65 -18.50 31.17
N PRO A 174 -6.92 -18.30 29.87
CA PRO A 174 -8.04 -18.96 29.19
C PRO A 174 -7.81 -20.48 29.12
N GLU A 175 -8.83 -21.29 28.86
CA GLU A 175 -8.64 -22.69 28.44
C GLU A 175 -8.19 -22.75 26.97
N ILE A 176 -7.50 -23.82 26.55
CA ILE A 176 -7.16 -24.03 25.14
C ILE A 176 -8.42 -24.21 24.29
N GLY A 177 -8.49 -23.52 23.16
CA GLY A 177 -9.62 -23.62 22.24
C GLY A 177 -9.49 -22.72 21.02
N VAL A 178 -10.46 -22.80 20.12
CA VAL A 178 -10.58 -21.89 18.97
C VAL A 178 -11.16 -20.57 19.46
N LYS A 179 -10.37 -19.50 19.36
CA LYS A 179 -10.74 -18.12 19.66
C LYS A 179 -11.59 -17.50 18.55
N SER A 180 -11.23 -17.75 17.30
CA SER A 180 -11.98 -17.23 16.14
C SER A 180 -11.71 -18.08 14.91
N MET A 181 -12.72 -18.24 14.05
CA MET A 181 -12.55 -18.75 12.69
C MET A 181 -13.01 -17.68 11.70
N ARG A 182 -12.11 -17.28 10.80
CA ARG A 182 -12.44 -16.45 9.63
C ARG A 182 -12.25 -17.27 8.37
N LEU A 183 -13.28 -17.26 7.52
CA LEU A 183 -13.26 -17.91 6.23
C LEU A 183 -13.28 -16.86 5.13
N HIS A 184 -12.34 -16.95 4.20
CA HIS A 184 -12.27 -16.08 3.04
C HIS A 184 -12.38 -16.93 1.78
N THR A 185 -13.21 -16.52 0.83
CA THR A 185 -13.24 -17.19 -0.48
C THR A 185 -11.88 -17.07 -1.19
N ASP A 186 -11.43 -18.17 -1.78
CA ASP A 186 -10.26 -18.22 -2.64
C ASP A 186 -10.62 -18.07 -4.12
N PHE A 187 -11.89 -17.83 -4.41
CA PHE A 187 -12.39 -17.57 -5.75
C PHE A 187 -11.77 -16.28 -6.35
N PRO A 188 -11.41 -16.26 -7.65
CA PRO A 188 -11.57 -17.34 -8.63
C PRO A 188 -10.36 -18.27 -8.72
N ARG A 189 -9.36 -18.16 -7.82
CA ARG A 189 -8.17 -19.03 -7.86
C ARG A 189 -8.56 -20.50 -7.85
N THR A 190 -9.50 -20.83 -6.97
CA THR A 190 -10.15 -22.12 -6.85
C THR A 190 -11.68 -21.91 -6.65
N PRO A 191 -12.55 -22.61 -7.41
CA PRO A 191 -13.99 -22.33 -7.40
C PRO A 191 -14.66 -22.43 -6.02
N ASP A 192 -14.43 -23.55 -5.32
CA ASP A 192 -14.97 -23.81 -3.98
C ASP A 192 -13.93 -23.61 -2.87
N GLY A 193 -12.81 -22.96 -3.20
CA GLY A 193 -11.75 -22.77 -2.22
C GLY A 193 -12.13 -21.76 -1.17
N VAL A 194 -11.76 -22.07 0.04
CA VAL A 194 -11.86 -21.20 1.20
C VAL A 194 -10.54 -21.21 1.92
N VAL A 195 -10.09 -20.06 2.35
CA VAL A 195 -8.96 -19.95 3.26
C VAL A 195 -9.48 -19.81 4.66
N VAL A 196 -9.01 -20.72 5.48
CA VAL A 196 -9.32 -20.82 6.89
C VAL A 196 -8.24 -20.08 7.67
N ASN A 197 -8.68 -19.10 8.46
CA ASN A 197 -7.88 -18.38 9.44
C ASN A 197 -8.44 -18.69 10.84
N LEU A 198 -7.83 -19.66 11.53
CA LEU A 198 -8.14 -19.95 12.92
C LEU A 198 -7.18 -19.21 13.84
N ALA A 199 -7.71 -18.64 14.91
CA ALA A 199 -6.93 -18.20 16.05
C ALA A 199 -7.24 -19.10 17.24
N PHE A 200 -6.22 -19.43 18.02
CA PHE A 200 -6.35 -20.20 19.24
C PHE A 200 -6.16 -19.29 20.45
N SER A 201 -6.78 -19.65 21.58
CA SER A 201 -6.64 -18.91 22.83
C SER A 201 -5.20 -18.92 23.36
N LYS A 202 -4.41 -19.95 23.03
CA LYS A 202 -3.00 -20.14 23.42
C LYS A 202 -2.15 -20.56 22.22
N ARG A 203 -0.82 -20.44 22.33
CA ARG A 203 0.09 -21.18 21.45
C ARG A 203 -0.10 -22.68 21.68
N ALA A 204 -0.29 -23.42 20.60
CA ALA A 204 -0.59 -24.84 20.68
C ALA A 204 -0.13 -25.58 19.42
N GLN A 205 0.09 -26.89 19.58
CA GLN A 205 0.12 -27.80 18.44
C GLN A 205 -1.31 -28.01 17.96
N TRP A 206 -1.58 -27.77 16.69
CA TRP A 206 -2.91 -27.89 16.12
C TRP A 206 -2.89 -28.80 14.89
N GLN A 207 -4.01 -29.47 14.68
CA GLN A 207 -4.31 -30.28 13.52
C GLN A 207 -5.73 -29.98 13.06
N CYS A 208 -5.90 -29.64 11.79
CA CYS A 208 -7.18 -29.38 11.16
C CYS A 208 -7.40 -30.39 10.04
N ARG A 209 -8.52 -31.13 10.10
CA ARG A 209 -8.91 -32.11 9.08
C ARG A 209 -10.19 -31.68 8.40
N VAL A 210 -10.19 -31.60 7.08
CA VAL A 210 -11.39 -31.36 6.30
C VAL A 210 -12.12 -32.68 6.15
N MET A 211 -13.37 -32.73 6.58
CA MET A 211 -14.22 -33.92 6.60
C MET A 211 -15.39 -33.74 5.64
N GLU A 212 -15.81 -34.81 4.97
CA GLU A 212 -16.99 -34.85 4.10
C GLU A 212 -17.63 -36.25 4.18
N GLY A 213 -18.90 -36.34 4.58
CA GLY A 213 -19.56 -37.65 4.74
C GLY A 213 -18.89 -38.59 5.75
N GLY A 214 -18.11 -38.05 6.70
CA GLY A 214 -17.34 -38.82 7.69
C GLY A 214 -15.93 -39.21 7.22
N GLU A 215 -15.56 -38.98 5.96
CA GLU A 215 -14.24 -39.25 5.42
C GLU A 215 -13.32 -38.02 5.50
N GLU A 216 -12.04 -38.24 5.78
CA GLU A 216 -11.01 -37.18 5.75
C GLU A 216 -10.60 -36.90 4.30
N ARG A 217 -10.76 -35.64 3.87
CA ARG A 217 -10.39 -35.17 2.52
C ARG A 217 -9.04 -34.47 2.48
N ALA A 218 -8.66 -33.80 3.55
CA ALA A 218 -7.39 -33.09 3.68
C ALA A 218 -7.01 -32.91 5.14
N ARG A 219 -5.70 -32.71 5.40
CA ARG A 219 -5.14 -32.50 6.73
C ARG A 219 -4.09 -31.40 6.71
N TYR A 220 -4.15 -30.55 7.72
CA TYR A 220 -3.20 -29.47 7.98
C TYR A 220 -2.77 -29.55 9.44
N SER A 221 -1.52 -29.20 9.73
CA SER A 221 -1.02 -29.16 11.11
C SER A 221 0.06 -28.10 11.26
N GLY A 222 0.24 -27.61 12.48
CA GLY A 222 1.29 -26.66 12.80
C GLY A 222 1.41 -26.42 14.31
N ASP A 223 2.28 -25.48 14.67
CA ASP A 223 2.47 -25.02 16.04
C ASP A 223 2.35 -23.50 16.10
N GLY A 224 1.62 -22.99 17.09
CA GLY A 224 1.43 -21.56 17.30
C GLY A 224 0.01 -21.20 17.71
N ALA A 225 -0.30 -19.90 17.72
CA ALA A 225 -1.60 -19.38 18.10
C ALA A 225 -2.53 -19.11 16.90
N LEU A 226 -2.07 -19.39 15.67
CA LEU A 226 -2.81 -19.17 14.43
C LEU A 226 -2.64 -20.38 13.51
N ALA A 227 -3.72 -20.79 12.84
CA ALA A 227 -3.67 -21.69 11.69
C ALA A 227 -4.24 -20.97 10.47
N VAL A 228 -3.44 -20.87 9.41
CA VAL A 228 -3.83 -20.24 8.13
C VAL A 228 -3.57 -21.22 7.00
N PHE A 229 -4.62 -21.68 6.32
CA PHE A 229 -4.48 -22.64 5.22
C PHE A 229 -5.66 -22.56 4.24
N GLY A 230 -5.39 -22.87 2.96
CA GLY A 230 -6.44 -23.05 1.96
C GLY A 230 -7.06 -24.44 2.06
N ALA A 231 -8.37 -24.54 1.93
CA ALA A 231 -9.16 -25.76 1.92
C ALA A 231 -10.28 -25.64 0.89
N THR A 232 -11.01 -26.72 0.64
CA THR A 232 -12.18 -26.70 -0.25
C THR A 232 -13.44 -26.77 0.60
N GLY A 233 -14.24 -25.71 0.59
CA GLY A 233 -15.53 -25.65 1.29
C GLY A 233 -16.64 -26.35 0.52
N GLY A 234 -17.83 -26.46 1.10
CA GLY A 234 -19.01 -26.94 0.37
C GLY A 234 -20.11 -27.50 1.26
N PRO A 235 -21.26 -27.87 0.67
CA PRO A 235 -22.34 -28.54 1.38
C PRO A 235 -21.84 -29.83 2.04
N GLY A 236 -22.14 -30.02 3.32
CA GLY A 236 -21.75 -31.23 4.05
C GLY A 236 -20.27 -31.33 4.43
N ARG A 237 -19.48 -30.27 4.22
CA ARG A 237 -18.08 -30.21 4.66
C ARG A 237 -17.95 -29.60 6.04
N SER A 238 -17.07 -30.19 6.83
CA SER A 238 -16.71 -29.72 8.16
C SER A 238 -15.20 -29.76 8.38
N LEU A 239 -14.75 -29.04 9.39
CA LEU A 239 -13.37 -28.93 9.81
C LEU A 239 -13.25 -29.50 11.22
N ALA A 240 -12.63 -30.67 11.35
CA ALA A 240 -12.29 -31.26 12.64
C ALA A 240 -10.96 -30.65 13.11
N VAL A 241 -11.03 -29.80 14.12
CA VAL A 241 -9.90 -29.10 14.73
C VAL A 241 -9.52 -29.83 16.02
N THR A 242 -8.25 -30.20 16.13
CA THR A 242 -7.64 -30.80 17.33
C THR A 242 -6.48 -29.91 17.76
N VAL A 243 -6.42 -29.54 19.04
CA VAL A 243 -5.44 -28.59 19.56
C VAL A 243 -4.89 -29.11 20.89
N ARG A 244 -3.57 -28.99 21.09
CA ARG A 244 -2.86 -29.44 22.30
C ARG A 244 -1.85 -28.39 22.78
N ALA A 245 -1.88 -28.08 24.07
CA ALA A 245 -0.88 -27.23 24.73
C ALA A 245 -0.60 -27.77 26.13
N GLY A 246 0.59 -28.38 26.31
CA GLY A 246 0.88 -29.14 27.53
C GLY A 246 -0.09 -30.31 27.68
N ASP A 247 -0.74 -30.39 28.84
CA ASP A 247 -1.74 -31.43 29.16
C ASP A 247 -3.17 -31.05 28.69
N GLU A 248 -3.39 -29.81 28.23
CA GLU A 248 -4.70 -29.39 27.73
C GLU A 248 -4.91 -29.90 26.30
N HIS A 249 -6.11 -30.45 26.05
CA HIS A 249 -6.54 -30.98 24.77
C HIS A 249 -7.93 -30.47 24.43
N PHE A 250 -8.11 -30.00 23.19
CA PHE A 250 -9.37 -29.48 22.68
C PHE A 250 -9.67 -30.07 21.31
N GLU A 251 -10.92 -30.49 21.12
CA GLU A 251 -11.44 -30.94 19.83
C GLU A 251 -12.76 -30.26 19.51
N GLN A 252 -12.90 -29.82 18.28
CA GLN A 252 -14.13 -29.20 17.80
C GLN A 252 -14.36 -29.51 16.33
N MET A 253 -15.63 -29.75 15.98
CA MET A 253 -16.07 -29.82 14.59
C MET A 253 -16.71 -28.49 14.21
N LEU A 254 -16.19 -27.84 13.18
CA LEU A 254 -16.69 -26.58 12.66
C LEU A 254 -17.28 -26.77 11.26
N ALA A 255 -18.28 -25.99 10.88
CA ALA A 255 -18.77 -25.99 9.50
C ALA A 255 -17.72 -25.38 8.56
N LEU A 256 -17.55 -25.96 7.37
CA LEU A 256 -16.67 -25.43 6.33
C LEU A 256 -17.47 -25.17 5.03
N PRO A 257 -18.33 -24.14 5.01
CA PRO A 257 -19.11 -23.81 3.84
C PRO A 257 -18.22 -23.35 2.68
N ALA A 258 -18.70 -23.49 1.46
CA ALA A 258 -18.18 -22.70 0.34
C ALA A 258 -18.69 -21.25 0.50
N ILE A 259 -17.89 -20.29 0.03
CA ILE A 259 -18.26 -18.87 0.04
C ILE A 259 -18.38 -18.42 -1.43
N PRO A 260 -19.58 -18.58 -2.04
CA PRO A 260 -19.76 -18.20 -3.43
C PRO A 260 -19.69 -16.68 -3.58
N LEU A 261 -18.91 -16.23 -4.55
CA LEU A 261 -18.95 -14.85 -5.05
C LEU A 261 -19.73 -14.84 -6.36
N ALA A 262 -21.04 -14.55 -6.26
CA ALA A 262 -21.87 -14.39 -7.45
C ALA A 262 -21.71 -12.98 -8.01
N ARG A 263 -21.03 -12.84 -9.14
CA ARG A 263 -21.10 -11.66 -10.01
C ARG A 263 -21.58 -12.10 -11.37
N GLU A 264 -22.48 -11.32 -11.96
CA GLU A 264 -22.98 -11.59 -13.31
C GLU A 264 -21.83 -11.47 -14.31
N ASN A 265 -21.38 -12.62 -14.84
CA ASN A 265 -20.38 -12.68 -15.89
C ASN A 265 -21.08 -12.58 -17.25
N PRO A 266 -20.87 -11.50 -18.02
CA PRO A 266 -21.53 -11.29 -19.30
C PRO A 266 -20.96 -12.16 -20.42
N VAL A 267 -19.93 -12.98 -20.16
CA VAL A 267 -19.31 -13.87 -21.15
C VAL A 267 -20.02 -15.23 -21.12
N PRO A 268 -20.87 -15.56 -22.12
CA PRO A 268 -21.73 -16.73 -22.03
C PRO A 268 -20.99 -18.05 -22.25
N ARG A 269 -19.92 -18.07 -23.07
CA ARG A 269 -19.14 -19.26 -23.44
C ARG A 269 -17.72 -18.88 -23.84
N GLY A 270 -16.77 -19.80 -23.65
CA GLY A 270 -15.37 -19.63 -24.05
C GLY A 270 -14.70 -18.48 -23.29
N CYS A 271 -14.14 -17.52 -24.02
CA CYS A 271 -13.66 -16.26 -23.45
C CYS A 271 -14.05 -15.06 -24.30
N ALA A 272 -14.01 -13.88 -23.68
CA ALA A 272 -14.01 -12.59 -24.35
C ALA A 272 -12.64 -11.92 -24.17
N VAL A 273 -12.20 -11.22 -25.21
CA VAL A 273 -10.99 -10.38 -25.17
C VAL A 273 -11.44 -8.92 -25.26
N TRP A 274 -10.96 -8.09 -24.35
CA TRP A 274 -11.33 -6.68 -24.24
C TRP A 274 -10.14 -5.84 -23.76
N THR A 275 -10.30 -4.51 -23.74
CA THR A 275 -9.22 -3.58 -23.37
C THR A 275 -9.66 -2.60 -22.30
N ALA A 276 -8.70 -2.10 -21.52
CA ALA A 276 -8.93 -1.02 -20.59
C ALA A 276 -7.71 -0.09 -20.53
N ASP A 277 -7.94 1.14 -20.05
CA ASP A 277 -6.85 2.05 -19.71
C ASP A 277 -5.97 1.43 -18.60
N ALA A 278 -4.65 1.64 -18.68
CA ALA A 278 -3.68 1.27 -17.64
C ALA A 278 -4.02 1.83 -16.25
N MET A 279 -4.71 2.96 -16.19
CA MET A 279 -5.13 3.60 -14.94
C MET A 279 -6.36 2.95 -14.27
N ARG A 280 -7.07 2.04 -14.95
CA ARG A 280 -8.24 1.34 -14.39
C ARG A 280 -7.80 0.18 -13.50
N HIS A 281 -8.37 0.09 -12.30
CA HIS A 281 -8.19 -1.08 -11.45
C HIS A 281 -9.00 -2.25 -12.03
N VAL A 282 -8.32 -3.30 -12.53
CA VAL A 282 -8.97 -4.50 -13.09
C VAL A 282 -8.53 -5.73 -12.30
N THR A 283 -9.43 -6.18 -11.45
CA THR A 283 -9.29 -7.41 -10.66
C THR A 283 -9.77 -8.64 -11.44
N PRO A 284 -9.56 -9.87 -10.92
CA PRO A 284 -10.10 -11.07 -11.54
C PRO A 284 -11.61 -11.08 -11.68
N LEU A 285 -12.35 -10.33 -10.85
CA LEU A 285 -13.82 -10.28 -10.91
C LEU A 285 -14.36 -8.99 -11.54
N THR A 286 -13.49 -8.24 -12.23
CA THR A 286 -13.90 -7.14 -13.10
C THR A 286 -14.26 -7.70 -14.47
N TYR A 287 -15.51 -7.53 -14.89
CA TYR A 287 -16.01 -8.04 -16.17
C TYR A 287 -16.21 -6.93 -17.21
N PRO A 288 -16.13 -7.25 -18.51
CA PRO A 288 -16.35 -6.30 -19.58
C PRO A 288 -17.81 -5.93 -19.78
N THR A 289 -18.05 -4.71 -20.25
CA THR A 289 -19.32 -4.31 -20.87
C THR A 289 -19.45 -4.85 -22.30
N ALA A 290 -20.67 -4.85 -22.84
CA ALA A 290 -20.90 -5.25 -24.24
C ALA A 290 -20.10 -4.39 -25.24
N SER A 291 -19.94 -3.09 -24.96
CA SER A 291 -19.14 -2.18 -25.80
C SER A 291 -17.65 -2.52 -25.79
N GLU A 292 -17.10 -2.93 -24.65
CA GLU A 292 -15.68 -3.29 -24.53
C GLU A 292 -15.35 -4.61 -25.25
N ILE A 293 -16.34 -5.50 -25.42
CA ILE A 293 -16.19 -6.75 -26.20
C ILE A 293 -16.34 -6.51 -27.72
N ALA A 294 -17.25 -5.61 -28.12
CA ALA A 294 -17.65 -5.47 -29.51
C ALA A 294 -16.47 -5.10 -30.42
N ALA A 295 -15.71 -4.07 -30.03
CA ALA A 295 -14.60 -3.51 -30.81
C ALA A 295 -13.45 -3.08 -29.90
N PRO A 296 -12.74 -4.03 -29.26
CA PRO A 296 -11.57 -3.72 -28.46
C PRO A 296 -10.45 -3.22 -29.37
N GLU A 297 -9.82 -2.14 -28.96
CA GLU A 297 -8.65 -1.56 -29.60
C GLU A 297 -7.69 -1.01 -28.54
N ILE A 298 -6.42 -0.88 -28.93
CA ILE A 298 -5.41 -0.20 -28.13
C ILE A 298 -4.85 0.95 -28.96
N ALA A 299 -4.99 2.17 -28.44
CA ALA A 299 -4.39 3.38 -28.99
C ALA A 299 -3.52 4.03 -27.92
N LEU A 300 -2.22 4.09 -28.18
CA LEU A 300 -1.22 4.68 -27.28
C LEU A 300 -0.66 5.95 -27.91
N ASP A 301 -0.42 6.96 -27.09
CA ASP A 301 0.05 8.28 -27.50
C ASP A 301 1.18 8.73 -26.59
N LEU A 302 2.39 8.85 -27.14
CA LEU A 302 3.60 9.13 -26.38
C LEU A 302 4.61 9.98 -27.15
N ALA A 303 5.45 10.69 -26.42
CA ALA A 303 6.62 11.39 -26.92
C ALA A 303 7.79 10.42 -27.18
N ARG A 304 8.85 10.92 -27.81
CA ARG A 304 10.14 10.21 -27.80
C ARG A 304 10.68 10.13 -26.37
N ARG A 305 11.40 9.05 -26.04
CA ARG A 305 11.91 8.75 -24.67
C ARG A 305 10.82 8.58 -23.60
N GLU A 306 9.66 8.08 -24.00
CA GLU A 306 8.53 7.85 -23.11
C GLU A 306 8.03 6.42 -23.23
N CYS A 307 7.33 5.97 -22.18
CA CYS A 307 6.50 4.79 -22.17
C CYS A 307 5.02 5.15 -22.11
N GLU A 308 4.18 4.31 -22.69
CA GLU A 308 2.74 4.40 -22.44
C GLU A 308 2.15 2.99 -22.41
N SER A 309 1.22 2.77 -21.47
CA SER A 309 0.69 1.45 -21.18
C SER A 309 -0.82 1.34 -21.40
N ALA A 310 -1.27 0.12 -21.66
CA ALA A 310 -2.69 -0.27 -21.69
C ALA A 310 -2.87 -1.69 -21.16
N GLN A 311 -4.12 -2.05 -20.86
CA GLN A 311 -4.48 -3.40 -20.44
C GLN A 311 -5.19 -4.12 -21.58
N LEU A 312 -4.68 -5.30 -21.93
CA LEU A 312 -5.39 -6.33 -22.68
C LEU A 312 -5.92 -7.35 -21.68
N LEU A 313 -7.20 -7.69 -21.79
CA LEU A 313 -7.91 -8.45 -20.77
C LEU A 313 -8.60 -9.64 -21.43
N VAL A 314 -8.49 -10.81 -20.79
CA VAL A 314 -9.16 -12.03 -21.24
C VAL A 314 -10.07 -12.50 -20.11
N THR A 315 -11.38 -12.55 -20.35
CA THR A 315 -12.38 -13.02 -19.39
C THR A 315 -12.92 -14.37 -19.82
N ALA A 316 -12.81 -15.39 -18.98
CA ALA A 316 -13.40 -16.70 -19.22
C ALA A 316 -14.86 -16.75 -18.74
N ALA A 317 -15.67 -17.57 -19.41
CA ALA A 317 -17.03 -17.89 -18.96
C ALA A 317 -17.00 -18.70 -17.63
N ASP A 318 -18.14 -18.79 -16.95
CA ASP A 318 -18.22 -19.41 -15.61
C ASP A 318 -17.91 -20.91 -15.57
N GLY A 319 -18.14 -21.62 -16.68
CA GLY A 319 -18.08 -23.08 -16.72
C GLY A 319 -16.70 -23.69 -16.91
N ALA A 320 -15.74 -22.97 -17.49
CA ALA A 320 -14.42 -23.54 -17.80
C ALA A 320 -13.32 -22.48 -17.88
N ALA A 321 -12.14 -22.85 -17.37
CA ALA A 321 -10.92 -22.08 -17.57
C ALA A 321 -10.47 -22.14 -19.04
N VAL A 322 -9.76 -21.10 -19.48
CA VAL A 322 -9.11 -21.05 -20.80
C VAL A 322 -7.62 -21.21 -20.60
N SER A 323 -7.08 -22.32 -21.08
CA SER A 323 -5.69 -22.71 -20.90
C SER A 323 -4.81 -22.29 -22.07
N ASN A 324 -3.50 -22.23 -21.82
CA ASN A 324 -2.46 -21.99 -22.82
C ASN A 324 -2.72 -20.73 -23.66
N VAL A 325 -3.13 -19.65 -23.00
CA VAL A 325 -3.34 -18.35 -23.62
C VAL A 325 -1.99 -17.71 -23.92
N THR A 326 -1.84 -17.22 -25.15
CA THR A 326 -0.65 -16.53 -25.64
C THR A 326 -1.03 -15.21 -26.31
N VAL A 327 -0.12 -14.24 -26.25
CA VAL A 327 -0.28 -12.91 -26.86
C VAL A 327 0.89 -12.65 -27.78
N THR A 328 0.57 -12.30 -29.02
CA THR A 328 1.56 -11.88 -30.03
C THR A 328 1.21 -10.49 -30.49
N VAL A 329 2.18 -9.57 -30.45
CA VAL A 329 2.07 -8.24 -31.06
C VAL A 329 2.80 -8.29 -32.39
N THR A 330 2.13 -7.96 -33.49
CA THR A 330 2.78 -7.91 -34.81
C THR A 330 3.75 -6.73 -34.87
N GLU A 331 4.54 -6.67 -35.93
CA GLU A 331 5.29 -5.47 -36.23
C GLU A 331 4.35 -4.26 -36.40
N LEU A 332 4.75 -3.11 -35.86
CA LEU A 332 4.04 -1.84 -36.00
C LEU A 332 4.71 -1.01 -37.10
N THR A 333 3.94 -0.62 -38.12
CA THR A 333 4.41 0.12 -39.29
C THR A 333 3.62 1.41 -39.48
N GLY A 334 4.32 2.47 -39.87
CA GLY A 334 3.71 3.75 -40.23
C GLY A 334 3.29 3.80 -41.71
N ASP A 335 2.63 4.89 -42.10
CA ASP A 335 2.06 5.05 -43.45
C ASP A 335 3.10 4.99 -44.59
N THR A 336 4.39 5.23 -44.28
CA THR A 336 5.51 5.13 -45.22
C THR A 336 6.15 3.73 -45.28
N GLY A 337 5.60 2.75 -44.56
CA GLY A 337 6.17 1.41 -44.40
C GLY A 337 7.33 1.33 -43.41
N ARG A 338 7.69 2.45 -42.75
CA ARG A 338 8.73 2.48 -41.71
C ARG A 338 8.24 1.77 -40.44
N ARG A 339 9.12 0.97 -39.84
CA ARG A 339 8.88 0.33 -38.55
C ARG A 339 8.95 1.33 -37.40
N LEU A 340 8.22 1.07 -36.32
CA LEU A 340 8.36 1.82 -35.07
C LEU A 340 9.79 1.69 -34.55
N ASP A 341 10.48 2.83 -34.41
CA ASP A 341 11.77 2.91 -33.73
C ASP A 341 11.52 2.88 -32.20
N GLY A 342 11.39 1.67 -31.68
CA GLY A 342 10.93 1.43 -30.31
C GLY A 342 10.50 -0.02 -30.13
N GLU A 343 9.74 -0.27 -29.06
CA GLU A 343 9.24 -1.61 -28.76
C GLU A 343 7.83 -1.58 -28.17
N VAL A 344 7.10 -2.67 -28.35
CA VAL A 344 5.86 -2.96 -27.63
C VAL A 344 6.04 -4.29 -26.92
N THR A 345 6.17 -4.24 -25.60
CA THR A 345 6.34 -5.43 -24.75
C THR A 345 5.05 -5.73 -24.00
N TRP A 346 4.89 -6.97 -23.55
CA TRP A 346 3.80 -7.33 -22.65
C TRP A 346 4.26 -8.18 -21.46
N GLN A 347 3.51 -8.08 -20.37
CA GLN A 347 3.67 -8.83 -19.14
C GLN A 347 2.33 -9.44 -18.72
N ARG A 348 2.37 -10.57 -18.00
CA ARG A 348 1.17 -11.10 -17.35
C ARG A 348 0.94 -10.32 -16.05
N VAL A 349 -0.28 -9.88 -15.79
CA VAL A 349 -0.62 -9.32 -14.49
C VAL A 349 -0.70 -10.44 -13.47
N GLY A 350 0.14 -10.39 -12.45
CA GLY A 350 0.05 -11.27 -11.29
C GLY A 350 -0.90 -10.72 -10.23
N TYR A 351 -1.54 -11.63 -9.51
CA TYR A 351 -2.52 -11.34 -8.48
C TYR A 351 -1.99 -11.77 -7.12
N ILE A 352 -2.04 -10.85 -6.16
CA ILE A 352 -1.63 -11.09 -4.77
C ILE A 352 -2.87 -11.12 -3.91
N ARG A 353 -2.82 -11.95 -2.88
CA ARG A 353 -3.93 -12.11 -1.98
C ARG A 353 -3.99 -11.01 -0.93
N ARG A 354 -5.14 -10.36 -0.82
CA ARG A 354 -5.51 -9.48 0.29
C ARG A 354 -5.50 -10.28 1.59
N GLN A 355 -4.66 -9.90 2.58
CA GLN A 355 -4.67 -10.58 3.89
C GLN A 355 -5.72 -9.98 4.80
N ARG A 356 -5.95 -8.67 4.68
CA ARG A 356 -7.03 -7.94 5.34
C ARG A 356 -7.39 -6.69 4.53
N PRO A 357 -8.63 -6.19 4.62
CA PRO A 357 -8.95 -4.87 4.11
C PRO A 357 -8.09 -3.80 4.79
N TYR A 358 -7.56 -2.86 4.01
CA TYR A 358 -7.03 -1.61 4.53
C TYR A 358 -8.11 -0.51 4.49
N HIS A 359 -7.76 0.74 4.81
CA HIS A 359 -8.69 1.89 4.75
C HIS A 359 -9.45 1.92 3.42
N ALA A 360 -10.79 1.96 3.52
CA ALA A 360 -11.67 1.96 2.36
C ALA A 360 -11.36 3.14 1.41
N HIS A 361 -11.35 2.85 0.12
CA HIS A 361 -11.19 3.84 -0.93
C HIS A 361 -12.35 3.68 -1.93
N PRO A 362 -13.16 4.73 -2.20
CA PRO A 362 -14.38 4.61 -3.01
C PRO A 362 -14.11 4.21 -4.48
N CYS A 363 -12.91 4.51 -4.99
CA CYS A 363 -12.46 4.07 -6.31
C CYS A 363 -11.44 2.91 -6.26
N GLY A 364 -11.20 2.32 -5.07
CA GLY A 364 -10.24 1.25 -4.89
C GLY A 364 -10.82 -0.14 -5.21
N ALA A 365 -10.06 -1.18 -4.88
CA ALA A 365 -10.51 -2.56 -5.01
C ALA A 365 -11.72 -2.83 -4.09
N PRO A 366 -12.82 -3.44 -4.61
CA PRO A 366 -13.98 -3.79 -3.80
C PRO A 366 -13.60 -4.75 -2.66
N ALA A 367 -14.26 -4.61 -1.50
CA ALA A 367 -13.89 -5.30 -0.27
C ALA A 367 -14.02 -6.83 -0.36
N GLU A 368 -14.94 -7.31 -1.21
CA GLU A 368 -15.18 -8.72 -1.46
C GLU A 368 -14.10 -9.38 -2.35
N GLU A 369 -13.24 -8.58 -2.99
CA GLU A 369 -12.20 -9.07 -3.88
C GLU A 369 -10.91 -9.38 -3.12
N ASN A 370 -10.58 -10.66 -3.09
CA ASN A 370 -9.42 -11.17 -2.35
C ASN A 370 -8.15 -11.24 -3.18
N TRP A 371 -8.24 -11.22 -4.50
CA TRP A 371 -7.11 -11.32 -5.42
C TRP A 371 -6.93 -10.01 -6.18
N LEU A 372 -5.82 -9.32 -5.92
CA LEU A 372 -5.60 -7.96 -6.39
C LEU A 372 -4.41 -7.89 -7.35
N PRO A 373 -4.54 -7.18 -8.48
CA PRO A 373 -3.50 -7.09 -9.50
C PRO A 373 -2.35 -6.19 -9.01
N ASP A 374 -1.10 -6.63 -9.15
CA ASP A 374 0.02 -5.71 -8.93
C ASP A 374 1.32 -6.09 -9.65
N PRO A 375 1.97 -7.25 -9.40
CA PRO A 375 3.22 -7.60 -10.06
C PRO A 375 3.04 -7.80 -11.57
N LEU A 376 3.99 -7.31 -12.35
CA LEU A 376 4.07 -7.53 -13.79
C LEU A 376 5.04 -8.68 -14.08
N LEU A 377 4.50 -9.85 -14.35
CA LEU A 377 5.25 -11.08 -14.55
C LEU A 377 5.73 -11.21 -16.00
N PRO A 378 6.90 -11.85 -16.26
CA PRO A 378 7.40 -12.01 -17.62
C PRO A 378 6.39 -12.68 -18.56
N ALA A 379 6.43 -12.35 -19.85
CA ALA A 379 5.62 -12.98 -20.88
C ALA A 379 5.84 -14.50 -20.91
N ALA A 380 4.76 -15.26 -20.83
CA ALA A 380 4.72 -16.71 -20.98
C ALA A 380 3.26 -17.15 -21.25
N PRO A 381 3.01 -18.37 -21.75
CA PRO A 381 1.67 -18.92 -21.76
C PRO A 381 1.04 -18.93 -20.37
N PHE A 382 -0.28 -18.71 -20.28
CA PHE A 382 -0.99 -18.65 -19.00
C PHE A 382 -2.41 -19.23 -19.09
N THR A 383 -3.01 -19.46 -17.92
CA THR A 383 -4.40 -19.92 -17.81
C THR A 383 -5.27 -18.79 -17.27
N VAL A 384 -6.41 -18.58 -17.91
CA VAL A 384 -7.51 -17.74 -17.41
C VAL A 384 -8.47 -18.63 -16.66
N ARG A 385 -8.62 -18.41 -15.35
CA ARG A 385 -9.52 -19.22 -14.51
C ARG A 385 -10.98 -19.01 -14.92
N ALA A 386 -11.81 -20.03 -14.71
CA ALA A 386 -13.24 -19.93 -14.96
C ALA A 386 -13.84 -18.76 -14.18
N ALA A 387 -14.79 -18.04 -14.77
CA ALA A 387 -15.38 -16.83 -14.19
C ALA A 387 -14.37 -15.73 -13.80
N ALA A 388 -13.19 -15.70 -14.42
CA ALA A 388 -12.16 -14.70 -14.10
C ALA A 388 -11.70 -13.92 -15.32
N THR A 389 -11.28 -12.69 -15.05
CA THR A 389 -10.49 -11.85 -15.95
C THR A 389 -9.01 -12.00 -15.62
N GLN A 390 -8.19 -12.28 -16.62
CA GLN A 390 -6.73 -12.25 -16.52
C GLN A 390 -6.18 -11.06 -17.31
N GLY A 391 -5.37 -10.25 -16.64
CA GLY A 391 -4.74 -9.08 -17.23
C GLY A 391 -3.44 -9.40 -17.94
N VAL A 392 -3.24 -8.71 -19.06
CA VAL A 392 -1.97 -8.58 -19.79
C VAL A 392 -1.65 -7.10 -19.87
N TRP A 393 -0.52 -6.72 -19.29
CA TRP A 393 -0.04 -5.34 -19.29
C TRP A 393 0.79 -5.11 -20.54
N LEU A 394 0.39 -4.18 -21.41
CA LEU A 394 1.12 -3.78 -22.60
C LEU A 394 1.83 -2.46 -22.35
N THR A 395 3.08 -2.35 -22.79
CA THR A 395 3.86 -1.11 -22.72
C THR A 395 4.52 -0.85 -24.06
N ALA A 396 4.18 0.28 -24.69
CA ALA A 396 4.92 0.82 -25.82
C ALA A 396 6.01 1.76 -25.31
N ARG A 397 7.19 1.70 -25.90
CA ARG A 397 8.33 2.59 -25.63
C ARG A 397 8.84 3.17 -26.93
N ALA A 398 8.93 4.50 -27.00
CA ALA A 398 9.54 5.18 -28.15
C ALA A 398 11.03 5.43 -27.93
N ALA A 399 11.85 5.12 -28.93
CA ALA A 399 13.27 5.43 -28.90
C ALA A 399 13.53 6.95 -28.83
N PRO A 400 14.71 7.38 -28.36
CA PRO A 400 15.11 8.78 -28.33
C PRO A 400 14.96 9.57 -29.63
N ASP A 401 15.16 8.90 -30.74
CA ASP A 401 15.24 9.42 -32.10
C ASP A 401 14.11 8.86 -32.98
N ALA A 402 13.07 8.29 -32.35
CA ALA A 402 11.96 7.70 -33.07
C ALA A 402 11.27 8.73 -33.97
N VAL A 403 11.00 8.35 -35.22
CA VAL A 403 10.34 9.26 -36.16
C VAL A 403 8.89 9.49 -35.75
N PRO A 404 8.43 10.75 -35.63
CA PRO A 404 7.04 11.05 -35.32
C PRO A 404 6.08 10.46 -36.35
N GLY A 405 4.91 10.04 -35.89
CA GLY A 405 3.90 9.44 -36.74
C GLY A 405 3.04 8.43 -36.02
N VAL A 406 2.06 7.88 -36.73
CA VAL A 406 1.19 6.82 -36.22
C VAL A 406 1.61 5.49 -36.82
N TYR A 407 1.96 4.55 -35.95
CA TYR A 407 2.35 3.19 -36.30
C TYR A 407 1.23 2.23 -35.94
N ARG A 408 0.90 1.31 -36.83
CA ARG A 408 -0.23 0.38 -36.68
C ARG A 408 0.22 -1.07 -36.81
N GLY A 409 -0.43 -1.93 -36.03
CA GLY A 409 -0.23 -3.37 -36.05
C GLY A 409 -1.46 -4.08 -35.49
N GLN A 410 -1.28 -5.34 -35.13
CA GLN A 410 -2.32 -6.19 -34.56
C GLN A 410 -1.81 -6.89 -33.31
N ILE A 411 -2.73 -7.18 -32.39
CA ILE A 411 -2.51 -8.07 -31.27
C ILE A 411 -3.32 -9.33 -31.54
N ILE A 412 -2.66 -10.48 -31.51
CA ILE A 412 -3.24 -11.80 -31.70
C ILE A 412 -3.27 -12.48 -30.34
N VAL A 413 -4.48 -12.71 -29.82
CA VAL A 413 -4.70 -13.53 -28.62
C VAL A 413 -5.09 -14.92 -29.07
N SER A 414 -4.36 -15.93 -28.64
CA SER A 414 -4.63 -17.33 -28.95
C SER A 414 -4.84 -18.14 -27.69
N ALA A 415 -5.70 -19.14 -27.74
CA ALA A 415 -5.88 -20.15 -26.69
C ALA A 415 -5.71 -21.53 -27.32
N GLU A 416 -4.95 -22.41 -26.66
CA GLU A 416 -4.61 -23.74 -27.20
C GLU A 416 -4.05 -23.69 -28.64
N GLY A 417 -3.25 -22.66 -28.94
CA GLY A 417 -2.65 -22.44 -30.25
C GLY A 417 -3.59 -21.89 -31.34
N LEU A 418 -4.87 -21.68 -31.04
CA LEU A 418 -5.85 -21.13 -31.98
C LEU A 418 -6.15 -19.65 -31.67
N PRO A 419 -6.11 -18.74 -32.67
CA PRO A 419 -6.50 -17.36 -32.47
C PRO A 419 -7.96 -17.24 -32.00
N VAL A 420 -8.17 -16.63 -30.82
CA VAL A 420 -9.49 -16.34 -30.26
C VAL A 420 -9.92 -14.89 -30.51
N ARG A 421 -8.96 -13.97 -30.64
CA ARG A 421 -9.21 -12.59 -31.05
C ARG A 421 -7.99 -11.99 -31.74
N ILE A 422 -8.26 -11.17 -32.76
CA ILE A 422 -7.28 -10.25 -33.34
C ILE A 422 -7.85 -8.85 -33.14
N LEU A 423 -7.07 -7.94 -32.55
CA LEU A 423 -7.48 -6.55 -32.32
C LEU A 423 -6.41 -5.57 -32.83
N PRO A 424 -6.79 -4.37 -33.31
CA PRO A 424 -5.84 -3.38 -33.75
C PRO A 424 -5.08 -2.76 -32.57
N ILE A 425 -3.80 -2.45 -32.81
CA ILE A 425 -2.99 -1.58 -31.96
C ILE A 425 -2.46 -0.41 -32.79
N SER A 426 -2.50 0.79 -32.23
CA SER A 426 -1.85 1.97 -32.77
C SER A 426 -0.98 2.65 -31.72
N VAL A 427 0.17 3.16 -32.17
CA VAL A 427 1.12 3.94 -31.36
C VAL A 427 1.40 5.24 -32.10
N ARG A 428 0.99 6.38 -31.52
CA ARG A 428 1.38 7.71 -31.98
C ARG A 428 2.66 8.14 -31.27
N VAL A 429 3.71 8.37 -32.04
CA VAL A 429 4.94 9.04 -31.58
C VAL A 429 4.81 10.53 -31.88
N ARG A 430 4.81 11.36 -30.84
CA ARG A 430 4.73 12.83 -30.94
C ARG A 430 6.06 13.45 -31.36
N ASP A 431 6.02 14.66 -31.93
CA ASP A 431 7.21 15.38 -32.38
C ASP A 431 7.92 16.20 -31.28
N PHE A 432 7.89 15.70 -30.06
CA PHE A 432 8.72 16.21 -28.97
C PHE A 432 9.28 15.03 -28.18
N ALA A 433 10.22 15.30 -27.28
CA ALA A 433 10.92 14.27 -26.52
C ALA A 433 10.95 14.63 -25.04
N ASN A 434 10.70 13.65 -24.18
CA ASN A 434 11.05 13.77 -22.77
C ASN A 434 12.57 13.94 -22.63
N PRO A 435 13.06 14.67 -21.62
CA PRO A 435 14.49 14.94 -21.49
C PRO A 435 15.27 13.66 -21.15
N ALA A 436 16.54 13.61 -21.58
CA ALA A 436 17.45 12.50 -21.26
C ALA A 436 17.76 12.43 -19.76
N THR A 437 18.03 13.59 -19.14
CA THR A 437 18.08 13.73 -17.67
C THR A 437 16.68 13.87 -17.13
N PHE A 438 16.38 13.19 -16.01
CA PHE A 438 15.08 13.28 -15.38
C PHE A 438 14.85 14.70 -14.87
N GLY A 439 13.65 15.24 -15.07
CA GLY A 439 13.25 16.57 -14.65
C GLY A 439 12.73 16.60 -13.21
N MET A 440 12.11 15.51 -12.73
CA MET A 440 11.64 15.39 -11.35
C MET A 440 12.74 14.80 -10.46
N PRO A 441 13.18 15.50 -9.41
CA PRO A 441 13.98 14.90 -8.34
C PRO A 441 13.19 13.82 -7.60
N THR A 442 13.75 12.62 -7.47
CA THR A 442 13.11 11.50 -6.77
C THR A 442 14.05 10.81 -5.79
N ALA A 443 13.49 10.31 -4.69
CA ALA A 443 14.16 9.46 -3.71
C ALA A 443 13.31 8.21 -3.49
N PHE A 444 13.40 7.24 -4.40
CA PHE A 444 12.71 5.95 -4.30
C PHE A 444 13.70 4.89 -3.82
N CYS A 445 13.54 4.47 -2.56
CA CYS A 445 14.63 3.82 -1.86
C CYS A 445 14.75 2.33 -2.18
N VAL A 446 15.82 1.96 -2.88
CA VAL A 446 16.26 0.57 -3.09
C VAL A 446 17.24 0.21 -1.98
N MET A 447 16.80 -0.57 -1.01
CA MET A 447 17.63 -0.92 0.15
C MET A 447 18.41 -2.22 -0.07
N ASP A 448 19.74 -2.11 -0.12
CA ASP A 448 20.65 -3.23 -0.41
C ASP A 448 20.52 -4.39 0.59
N GLY A 449 20.19 -4.10 1.85
CA GLY A 449 20.00 -5.11 2.88
C GLY A 449 18.93 -6.15 2.52
N PHE A 450 17.84 -5.72 1.89
CA PHE A 450 16.76 -6.60 1.44
C PHE A 450 17.15 -7.37 0.18
N THR A 451 17.82 -6.71 -0.77
CA THR A 451 18.35 -7.40 -1.97
C THR A 451 19.35 -8.49 -1.59
N ARG A 452 20.23 -8.22 -0.62
CA ARG A 452 21.24 -9.18 -0.14
C ARG A 452 20.60 -10.35 0.60
N ALA A 453 19.56 -10.09 1.42
CA ALA A 453 18.83 -11.15 2.10
C ALA A 453 18.10 -12.07 1.11
N GLN A 454 17.56 -11.51 0.04
CA GLN A 454 16.82 -12.25 -0.98
C GLN A 454 17.73 -13.02 -1.95
N TYR A 455 18.90 -12.46 -2.28
CA TYR A 455 19.83 -12.98 -3.28
C TYR A 455 21.29 -12.97 -2.77
N PRO A 456 21.62 -13.76 -1.73
CA PRO A 456 22.93 -13.69 -1.09
C PRO A 456 24.09 -14.00 -2.06
N GLU A 457 23.89 -14.94 -2.98
CA GLU A 457 24.90 -15.38 -3.95
C GLU A 457 24.90 -14.57 -5.25
N ARG A 458 23.85 -13.76 -5.50
CA ARG A 458 23.65 -12.98 -6.74
C ARG A 458 23.45 -11.49 -6.48
N PHE A 459 23.90 -11.00 -5.32
CA PHE A 459 23.60 -9.65 -4.85
C PHE A 459 23.98 -8.56 -5.88
N GLU A 460 25.22 -8.57 -6.39
CA GLU A 460 25.68 -7.53 -7.33
C GLU A 460 24.89 -7.54 -8.65
N GLU A 461 24.58 -8.74 -9.17
CA GLU A 461 23.75 -8.90 -10.37
C GLU A 461 22.34 -8.33 -10.13
N MET A 462 21.73 -8.67 -9.00
CA MET A 462 20.36 -8.27 -8.67
C MET A 462 20.25 -6.80 -8.33
N GLN A 463 21.27 -6.24 -7.69
CA GLN A 463 21.38 -4.80 -7.44
C GLN A 463 21.44 -4.05 -8.77
N ARG A 464 22.29 -4.46 -9.73
CA ARG A 464 22.37 -3.84 -11.06
C ARG A 464 21.03 -3.90 -11.78
N LYS A 465 20.39 -5.07 -11.84
CA LYS A 465 19.07 -5.24 -12.47
C LYS A 465 18.01 -4.35 -11.81
N THR A 466 18.07 -4.19 -10.49
CA THR A 466 17.17 -3.30 -9.76
C THR A 466 17.40 -1.85 -10.15
N HIS A 467 18.66 -1.39 -10.18
CA HIS A 467 18.99 -0.03 -10.59
C HIS A 467 18.57 0.27 -12.04
N GLU A 468 18.79 -0.68 -12.96
CA GLU A 468 18.34 -0.56 -14.35
C GLU A 468 16.82 -0.48 -14.46
N LEU A 469 16.10 -1.28 -13.66
CA LEU A 469 14.65 -1.22 -13.62
C LEU A 469 14.17 0.16 -13.13
N MET A 470 14.75 0.71 -12.07
CA MET A 470 14.44 2.06 -11.58
C MET A 470 14.71 3.14 -12.64
N LEU A 471 15.91 3.11 -13.25
CA LEU A 471 16.30 4.08 -14.28
C LEU A 471 15.40 4.00 -15.53
N SER A 472 14.99 2.80 -15.94
CA SER A 472 14.05 2.61 -17.06
C SER A 472 12.63 3.10 -16.79
N HIS A 473 12.32 3.37 -15.51
CA HIS A 473 11.09 4.00 -15.00
C HIS A 473 11.30 5.48 -14.64
N ARG A 474 12.42 6.08 -15.05
CA ARG A 474 12.78 7.48 -14.76
C ARG A 474 12.87 7.81 -13.27
N LEU A 475 13.26 6.83 -12.46
CA LEU A 475 13.47 6.97 -11.02
C LEU A 475 14.95 6.87 -10.68
N ASN A 476 15.40 7.68 -9.72
CA ASN A 476 16.75 7.55 -9.19
C ASN A 476 16.86 6.27 -8.35
N PRO A 477 17.88 5.42 -8.55
CA PRO A 477 18.16 4.25 -7.69
C PRO A 477 18.77 4.70 -6.35
N ASP A 478 17.97 5.47 -5.59
CA ASP A 478 18.39 6.11 -4.35
C ASP A 478 18.16 5.21 -3.12
N ASP A 479 18.68 5.60 -1.96
CA ASP A 479 18.40 4.97 -0.66
C ASP A 479 18.73 5.98 0.46
N ILE A 480 17.69 6.51 1.10
CA ILE A 480 17.82 7.45 2.22
C ILE A 480 18.29 6.78 3.51
N SER A 481 18.25 5.45 3.58
CA SER A 481 18.63 4.65 4.76
C SER A 481 20.04 4.06 4.68
N ARG A 482 20.74 4.25 3.55
CA ARG A 482 22.06 3.66 3.35
C ARG A 482 23.06 4.14 4.40
N THR A 483 23.76 3.20 5.00
CA THR A 483 24.81 3.48 5.99
C THR A 483 26.21 3.39 5.39
N GLU A 484 26.32 3.21 4.07
CA GLU A 484 27.56 3.32 3.30
C GLU A 484 27.34 4.13 2.00
N PRO A 485 28.32 4.94 1.58
CA PRO A 485 28.21 5.69 0.33
C PRO A 485 28.07 4.78 -0.90
N PRO A 486 27.28 5.18 -1.92
CA PRO A 486 27.20 4.43 -3.18
C PRO A 486 28.55 4.32 -3.89
N ARG A 487 28.76 3.27 -4.68
CA ARG A 487 29.93 3.18 -5.54
C ARG A 487 29.89 4.27 -6.61
N ILE A 488 31.03 4.92 -6.87
CA ILE A 488 31.13 5.96 -7.90
C ILE A 488 30.75 5.43 -9.28
N ASP A 489 31.17 4.21 -9.63
CA ASP A 489 30.82 3.57 -10.90
C ASP A 489 29.30 3.43 -11.09
N ASP A 490 28.56 3.13 -10.01
CA ASP A 490 27.10 3.01 -10.06
C ASP A 490 26.44 4.37 -10.32
N LEU A 491 26.96 5.43 -9.70
CA LEU A 491 26.49 6.79 -9.91
C LEU A 491 26.79 7.29 -11.32
N LEU A 492 27.97 6.99 -11.86
CA LEU A 492 28.34 7.33 -13.24
C LEU A 492 27.42 6.62 -14.24
N TYR A 493 27.20 5.31 -14.04
CA TYR A 493 26.27 4.51 -14.83
C TYR A 493 24.84 5.06 -14.80
N ALA A 494 24.37 5.45 -13.60
CA ALA A 494 23.03 6.00 -13.40
C ALA A 494 22.89 7.40 -14.01
N ARG A 495 23.92 8.26 -13.90
CA ARG A 495 23.94 9.60 -14.51
C ARG A 495 23.81 9.54 -16.03
N GLU A 496 24.51 8.62 -16.69
CA GLU A 496 24.41 8.40 -18.14
C GLU A 496 22.99 8.03 -18.58
N ARG A 497 22.17 7.49 -17.66
CA ARG A 497 20.78 7.08 -17.89
C ARG A 497 19.75 8.06 -17.33
N GLY A 498 20.20 9.23 -16.89
CA GLY A 498 19.34 10.35 -16.56
C GLY A 498 19.16 10.64 -15.07
N MET A 499 19.82 9.91 -14.18
CA MET A 499 19.78 10.18 -12.73
C MET A 499 20.12 11.65 -12.43
N ASN A 500 19.32 12.28 -11.56
CA ASN A 500 19.46 13.68 -11.19
C ASN A 500 19.64 13.92 -9.68
N ARG A 501 19.44 12.90 -8.85
CA ARG A 501 19.64 12.95 -7.40
C ARG A 501 20.08 11.61 -6.83
N PHE A 502 20.84 11.66 -5.73
CA PHE A 502 21.11 10.51 -4.87
C PHE A 502 21.53 10.96 -3.46
N ASN A 503 21.19 10.18 -2.45
CA ASN A 503 21.65 10.32 -1.08
C ASN A 503 23.05 9.69 -0.92
N ILE A 504 23.96 10.39 -0.24
CA ILE A 504 25.27 9.85 0.11
C ILE A 504 25.15 8.92 1.32
N LEU A 505 24.46 9.36 2.38
CA LEU A 505 24.45 8.67 3.66
C LEU A 505 23.21 9.04 4.47
N ASN A 506 22.62 8.05 5.15
CA ASN A 506 21.79 8.28 6.33
C ASN A 506 22.66 8.66 7.52
N LEU A 507 22.41 9.81 8.13
CA LEU A 507 23.20 10.36 9.24
C LEU A 507 22.85 9.69 10.57
N VAL A 508 23.08 8.38 10.63
CA VAL A 508 23.02 7.51 11.80
C VAL A 508 24.39 6.87 12.03
N PRO A 509 24.75 6.47 13.27
CA PRO A 509 25.98 5.72 13.50
C PRO A 509 26.00 4.44 12.67
N LYS A 510 27.18 4.10 12.15
CA LYS A 510 27.37 2.86 11.41
C LYS A 510 26.97 1.67 12.31
N PRO A 511 26.04 0.81 11.87
CA PRO A 511 25.57 -0.30 12.69
C PRO A 511 26.69 -1.31 12.93
N ALA A 512 26.81 -1.80 14.16
CA ALA A 512 27.85 -2.77 14.55
C ALA A 512 27.72 -4.12 13.82
N ARG A 513 26.53 -4.45 13.34
CA ARG A 513 26.25 -5.62 12.50
C ARG A 513 25.43 -5.19 11.29
N PRO A 514 25.65 -5.78 10.10
CA PRO A 514 24.79 -5.52 8.94
C PRO A 514 23.35 -5.90 9.26
N GLY A 515 22.44 -4.92 9.27
CA GLY A 515 21.00 -5.12 9.34
C GLY A 515 20.36 -4.93 7.96
N LYS A 516 19.09 -5.32 7.79
CA LYS A 516 18.35 -5.04 6.55
C LYS A 516 18.03 -3.55 6.37
N TRP A 517 17.81 -2.84 7.48
CA TRP A 517 17.34 -1.47 7.49
C TRP A 517 17.75 -0.75 8.78
N VAL A 518 18.18 0.51 8.66
CA VAL A 518 18.42 1.43 9.78
C VAL A 518 17.97 2.82 9.35
N CYS A 519 16.93 3.36 9.98
CA CYS A 519 16.38 4.68 9.65
C CYS A 519 16.65 5.78 10.70
N TYR A 520 16.81 5.44 11.98
CA TYR A 520 17.08 6.42 13.04
C TYR A 520 18.08 5.92 14.08
N ALA A 521 18.61 6.85 14.87
CA ALA A 521 19.45 6.61 16.04
C ALA A 521 18.92 7.42 17.25
N PRO A 522 19.16 6.95 18.48
CA PRO A 522 18.74 7.69 19.68
C PRO A 522 19.56 8.97 19.85
N LEU A 523 19.03 9.96 20.58
CA LEU A 523 19.59 11.31 20.68
C LEU A 523 21.04 11.31 21.21
N GLU A 524 21.36 10.45 22.16
CA GLU A 524 22.70 10.30 22.75
C GLU A 524 23.77 9.81 21.76
N ALA A 525 23.37 9.29 20.60
CA ALA A 525 24.30 8.88 19.57
C ALA A 525 24.95 10.06 18.83
N TYR A 526 24.29 11.22 18.81
CA TYR A 526 24.75 12.41 18.08
C TYR A 526 25.78 13.18 18.91
N THR A 527 27.00 12.67 18.92
CA THR A 527 28.13 13.24 19.66
C THR A 527 29.17 13.88 18.73
N PRO A 528 30.10 14.70 19.25
CA PRO A 528 31.25 15.15 18.47
C PRO A 528 32.07 14.01 17.86
N ALA A 529 32.13 12.85 18.53
CA ALA A 529 32.82 11.66 18.02
C ALA A 529 32.08 11.05 16.81
N PHE A 530 30.75 11.00 16.85
CA PHE A 530 29.94 10.60 15.70
C PHE A 530 30.17 11.54 14.50
N TYR A 531 30.17 12.85 14.71
CA TYR A 531 30.48 13.79 13.64
C TYR A 531 31.89 13.59 13.07
N ALA A 532 32.89 13.35 13.92
CA ALA A 532 34.26 13.07 13.45
C ALA A 532 34.33 11.81 12.57
N GLU A 533 33.57 10.75 12.90
CA GLU A 533 33.43 9.55 12.07
C GLU A 533 32.77 9.84 10.73
N VAL A 534 31.63 10.54 10.73
CA VAL A 534 30.92 10.95 9.50
C VAL A 534 31.83 11.80 8.61
N LYS A 535 32.51 12.80 9.18
CA LYS A 535 33.45 13.66 8.44
C LYS A 535 34.59 12.86 7.83
N ALA A 536 35.18 11.93 8.56
CA ALA A 536 36.28 11.11 8.06
C ALA A 536 35.85 10.28 6.84
N ARG A 537 34.59 9.84 6.78
CA ARG A 537 34.03 9.08 5.66
C ARG A 537 33.64 9.96 4.48
N LEU A 538 33.00 11.11 4.76
CA LEU A 538 32.55 12.04 3.71
C LEU A 538 33.72 12.75 3.02
N THR A 539 34.79 13.10 3.73
CA THR A 539 35.90 13.89 3.17
C THR A 539 36.51 13.29 1.89
N PRO A 540 36.99 12.02 1.87
CA PRO A 540 37.52 11.43 0.66
C PRO A 540 36.43 11.17 -0.39
N TYR A 541 35.22 10.82 0.03
CA TYR A 541 34.13 10.49 -0.88
C TYR A 541 33.62 11.72 -1.63
N VAL A 542 33.37 12.84 -0.95
CA VAL A 542 32.96 14.11 -1.57
C VAL A 542 34.05 14.66 -2.48
N ALA A 543 35.34 14.49 -2.14
CA ALA A 543 36.43 14.83 -3.03
C ALA A 543 36.37 14.03 -4.35
N GLU A 544 36.01 12.74 -4.28
CA GLU A 544 35.81 11.90 -5.46
C GLU A 544 34.56 12.32 -6.25
N LEU A 545 33.44 12.61 -5.59
CA LEU A 545 32.24 13.14 -6.25
C LEU A 545 32.58 14.40 -7.08
N ARG A 546 33.34 15.34 -6.50
CA ARG A 546 33.77 16.58 -7.15
C ARG A 546 34.66 16.34 -8.37
N ARG A 547 35.52 15.32 -8.36
CA ARG A 547 36.33 14.96 -9.53
C ARG A 547 35.48 14.55 -10.73
N HIS A 548 34.33 13.94 -10.47
CA HIS A 548 33.40 13.46 -11.50
C HIS A 548 32.23 14.43 -11.76
N GLY A 549 32.13 15.54 -11.03
CA GLY A 549 31.00 16.48 -11.11
C GLY A 549 29.68 15.87 -10.61
N LEU A 550 29.73 14.96 -9.63
CA LEU A 550 28.57 14.27 -9.07
C LEU A 550 28.00 14.97 -7.82
N GLU A 551 28.76 15.87 -7.19
CA GLU A 551 28.38 16.61 -5.97
C GLU A 551 27.07 17.40 -6.14
N LYS A 552 26.83 17.97 -7.32
CA LYS A 552 25.60 18.71 -7.67
C LYS A 552 24.32 17.87 -7.68
N TYR A 553 24.45 16.54 -7.65
CA TYR A 553 23.33 15.60 -7.57
C TYR A 553 23.19 14.98 -6.18
N ALA A 554 24.18 15.18 -5.32
CA ALA A 554 24.25 14.51 -4.03
C ALA A 554 23.51 15.29 -2.95
N TYR A 555 23.06 14.58 -1.92
CA TYR A 555 22.58 15.17 -0.67
C TYR A 555 22.87 14.25 0.52
N LEU A 556 22.68 14.76 1.73
CA LEU A 556 22.75 14.00 2.97
C LEU A 556 21.37 13.95 3.62
N TYR A 557 20.97 12.78 4.10
CA TYR A 557 19.69 12.57 4.78
C TYR A 557 19.89 12.23 6.25
N GLY A 558 18.98 12.66 7.12
CA GLY A 558 18.95 12.16 8.49
C GLY A 558 17.74 12.58 9.31
N PHE A 559 17.69 12.09 10.53
CA PHE A 559 16.66 12.41 11.54
C PHE A 559 15.24 12.10 11.07
N ASP A 560 15.02 10.85 10.68
CA ASP A 560 13.74 10.37 10.16
C ASP A 560 12.59 10.55 11.17
N GLU A 561 11.64 11.42 10.85
CA GLU A 561 10.44 11.74 11.66
C GLU A 561 10.75 12.08 13.14
N ARG A 562 11.90 12.72 13.43
CA ARG A 562 12.29 13.10 14.79
C ARG A 562 11.59 14.37 15.29
N GLY A 563 11.26 14.40 16.58
CA GLY A 563 10.62 15.52 17.26
C GLY A 563 11.57 16.64 17.68
N HIS A 564 11.01 17.65 18.35
CA HIS A 564 11.72 18.86 18.81
C HIS A 564 12.94 18.56 19.70
N ASP A 565 12.92 17.47 20.46
CA ASP A 565 14.04 17.02 21.28
C ASP A 565 15.35 16.79 20.48
N TYR A 566 15.24 16.49 19.18
CA TYR A 566 16.40 16.32 18.29
C TYR A 566 16.87 17.62 17.63
N TYR A 567 16.11 18.72 17.68
CA TYR A 567 16.44 19.93 16.91
C TYR A 567 17.80 20.53 17.26
N PRO A 568 18.23 20.59 18.53
CA PRO A 568 19.58 21.04 18.86
C PRO A 568 20.68 20.19 18.22
N ALA A 569 20.53 18.86 18.25
CA ALA A 569 21.48 17.92 17.64
C ALA A 569 21.51 18.04 16.11
N ILE A 570 20.34 18.20 15.48
CA ILE A 570 20.21 18.48 14.04
C ILE A 570 20.98 19.75 13.69
N ALA A 571 20.73 20.84 14.44
CA ALA A 571 21.34 22.12 14.18
C ALA A 571 22.86 22.08 14.36
N GLU A 572 23.37 21.41 15.39
CA GLU A 572 24.82 21.24 15.60
C GLU A 572 25.46 20.46 14.44
N LEU A 573 24.87 19.31 14.06
CA LEU A 573 25.39 18.50 12.97
C LEU A 573 25.31 19.24 11.63
N TRP A 574 24.23 19.97 11.36
CA TRP A 574 24.06 20.71 10.10
C TRP A 574 25.06 21.87 10.01
N ARG A 575 25.31 22.61 11.10
CA ARG A 575 26.37 23.66 11.13
C ARG A 575 27.73 23.06 10.79
N ALA A 576 28.03 21.91 11.38
CA ALA A 576 29.30 21.24 11.19
C ALA A 576 29.45 20.71 9.75
N LEU A 577 28.43 20.07 9.20
CA LEU A 577 28.40 19.60 7.81
C LEU A 577 28.51 20.76 6.82
N LYS A 578 27.74 21.83 7.00
CA LYS A 578 27.78 23.00 6.11
C LYS A 578 29.11 23.75 6.13
N ARG A 579 29.83 23.75 7.25
CA ARG A 579 31.19 24.33 7.32
C ARG A 579 32.18 23.53 6.47
N ASP A 580 32.07 22.20 6.47
CA ASP A 580 33.06 21.31 5.87
C ASP A 580 32.68 20.89 4.43
N PHE A 581 31.38 20.87 4.12
CA PHE A 581 30.77 20.46 2.85
C PHE A 581 29.63 21.42 2.44
N PRO A 582 29.92 22.73 2.23
CA PRO A 582 28.90 23.77 2.01
C PRO A 582 28.05 23.59 0.74
N ASP A 583 28.53 22.80 -0.22
CA ASP A 583 27.92 22.47 -1.50
C ASP A 583 27.04 21.21 -1.44
N ILE A 584 27.03 20.49 -0.31
CA ILE A 584 26.22 19.28 -0.13
C ILE A 584 25.01 19.61 0.77
N PRO A 585 23.78 19.61 0.22
CA PRO A 585 22.58 19.94 0.97
C PRO A 585 22.21 18.84 1.97
N VAL A 586 21.61 19.27 3.08
CA VAL A 586 21.05 18.38 4.11
C VAL A 586 19.52 18.34 4.05
N MET A 587 18.97 17.13 4.12
CA MET A 587 17.53 16.83 4.02
C MET A 587 17.03 16.08 5.25
N THR A 588 15.79 16.35 5.67
CA THR A 588 15.14 15.64 6.77
C THR A 588 13.62 15.52 6.62
N THR A 589 13.06 14.44 7.17
CA THR A 589 11.63 14.25 7.44
C THR A 589 11.27 14.57 8.91
N ALA A 590 12.21 15.10 9.70
CA ALA A 590 11.94 15.55 11.06
C ALA A 590 10.74 16.51 11.11
N MET A 591 10.12 16.61 12.29
CA MET A 591 8.87 17.34 12.50
C MET A 591 8.97 18.86 12.26
N MET A 592 10.17 19.37 11.92
CA MET A 592 10.50 20.79 11.72
C MET A 592 9.54 21.50 10.79
N TYR A 593 9.24 20.90 9.63
CA TYR A 593 8.30 21.51 8.67
C TYR A 593 6.88 21.57 9.23
N ARG A 594 6.42 20.48 9.87
CA ARG A 594 5.08 20.41 10.48
C ARG A 594 4.95 21.45 11.59
N ASP A 595 5.97 21.59 12.42
CA ASP A 595 6.00 22.59 13.49
C ASP A 595 5.92 24.00 12.92
N MET A 596 6.68 24.35 11.87
CA MET A 596 6.55 25.66 11.19
C MET A 596 5.14 25.91 10.67
N ARG A 597 4.53 24.92 10.01
CA ARG A 597 3.15 24.99 9.52
C ARG A 597 2.16 25.24 10.66
N ASP A 598 2.39 24.58 11.81
CA ASP A 598 1.55 24.70 13.00
C ASP A 598 1.87 25.95 13.85
N GLY A 599 2.68 26.88 13.33
CA GLY A 599 3.04 28.14 13.98
C GLY A 599 4.14 28.04 15.04
N LYS A 600 4.79 26.88 15.18
CA LYS A 600 5.90 26.62 16.10
C LYS A 600 7.23 26.86 15.39
N ASN A 601 7.73 28.08 15.51
CA ASN A 601 9.00 28.47 14.91
C ASN A 601 10.16 28.30 15.91
N HIS A 602 11.19 27.59 15.47
CA HIS A 602 12.41 27.28 16.21
C HIS A 602 13.62 27.72 15.37
N THR A 603 14.62 28.34 15.99
CA THR A 603 15.80 28.86 15.28
C THR A 603 16.60 27.78 14.54
N GLU A 604 16.51 26.53 15.02
CA GLU A 604 17.14 25.34 14.48
C GLU A 604 16.59 24.97 13.10
N GLN A 605 15.35 25.37 12.79
CA GLN A 605 14.73 25.13 11.50
C GLN A 605 15.44 25.91 10.38
N ASP A 606 16.01 27.08 10.69
CA ASP A 606 16.61 27.97 9.71
C ASP A 606 17.90 27.41 9.09
N ILE A 607 18.45 26.32 9.63
CA ILE A 607 19.65 25.70 9.07
C ILE A 607 19.38 24.58 8.07
N THR A 608 18.16 24.04 8.02
CA THR A 608 17.85 22.90 7.14
C THR A 608 17.70 23.33 5.69
N ASP A 609 18.43 22.71 4.76
CA ASP A 609 18.31 23.04 3.33
C ASP A 609 17.00 22.52 2.77
N TRP A 610 16.72 21.24 2.98
CA TRP A 610 15.58 20.55 2.36
C TRP A 610 14.66 19.91 3.40
N PHE A 611 13.35 20.19 3.28
CA PHE A 611 12.30 19.55 4.08
C PHE A 611 11.53 18.54 3.24
N CYS A 612 11.05 17.46 3.86
CA CYS A 612 10.23 16.45 3.18
C CYS A 612 9.05 16.00 4.05
N PRO A 613 8.01 16.82 4.23
CA PRO A 613 6.78 16.41 4.91
C PRO A 613 5.97 15.36 4.13
N LEU A 614 5.04 14.68 4.81
CA LEU A 614 3.96 13.96 4.14
C LEU A 614 3.17 14.90 3.21
N THR A 615 2.63 14.39 2.11
CA THR A 615 1.76 15.18 1.22
C THR A 615 0.57 15.81 1.94
N SER A 616 0.01 15.16 2.97
CA SER A 616 -1.05 15.72 3.82
C SER A 616 -0.60 16.81 4.80
N VAL A 617 0.71 16.95 4.99
CA VAL A 617 1.32 17.98 5.83
C VAL A 617 1.82 19.16 5.00
N TYR A 618 2.09 18.96 3.72
CA TYR A 618 2.57 19.99 2.80
C TYR A 618 1.62 21.19 2.73
N ASP A 619 2.18 22.37 2.91
CA ASP A 619 1.49 23.66 2.88
C ASP A 619 2.08 24.53 1.74
N PRO A 620 1.29 24.89 0.72
CA PRO A 620 1.79 25.63 -0.44
C PRO A 620 2.40 27.00 -0.10
N GLU A 621 1.83 27.75 0.84
CA GLU A 621 2.28 29.10 1.19
C GLU A 621 3.60 29.07 1.96
N LEU A 622 3.69 28.19 2.97
CA LEU A 622 4.93 27.93 3.69
C LEU A 622 6.03 27.47 2.74
N SER A 623 5.70 26.57 1.81
CA SER A 623 6.67 26.02 0.87
C SER A 623 7.19 27.10 -0.08
N GLU A 624 6.33 27.99 -0.57
CA GLU A 624 6.78 29.11 -1.40
C GLU A 624 7.65 30.09 -0.62
N ARG A 625 7.32 30.38 0.64
CA ARG A 625 8.15 31.19 1.54
C ARG A 625 9.54 30.58 1.73
N LEU A 626 9.62 29.27 2.02
CA LEU A 626 10.89 28.56 2.20
C LEU A 626 11.70 28.53 0.90
N ARG A 627 11.05 28.34 -0.24
CA ARG A 627 11.71 28.39 -1.55
C ARG A 627 12.28 29.77 -1.86
N GLY A 628 11.57 30.84 -1.49
CA GLY A 628 12.08 32.22 -1.56
C GLY A 628 13.31 32.47 -0.69
N GLN A 629 13.60 31.61 0.29
CA GLN A 629 14.82 31.62 1.11
C GLN A 629 15.93 30.71 0.56
N GLY A 630 15.76 30.14 -0.64
CA GLY A 630 16.73 29.23 -1.25
C GLY A 630 16.66 27.78 -0.74
N ARG A 631 15.60 27.42 -0.02
CA ARG A 631 15.36 26.05 0.47
C ARG A 631 14.57 25.22 -0.52
N GLN A 632 14.52 23.90 -0.31
CA GLN A 632 13.60 23.02 -1.02
C GLN A 632 12.59 22.38 -0.08
N VAL A 633 11.39 22.14 -0.60
CA VAL A 633 10.34 21.39 0.08
C VAL A 633 9.85 20.28 -0.86
N TRP A 634 10.33 19.08 -0.56
CA TRP A 634 9.89 17.82 -1.17
C TRP A 634 8.64 17.32 -0.45
N TRP A 635 8.11 16.20 -0.89
CA TRP A 635 7.11 15.46 -0.12
C TRP A 635 7.22 13.95 -0.30
N TYR A 636 6.51 13.20 0.55
CA TYR A 636 6.41 11.75 0.44
C TYR A 636 5.01 11.22 0.72
N VAL A 637 4.80 10.00 0.24
CA VAL A 637 3.72 9.10 0.66
C VAL A 637 4.34 7.81 1.20
N CYS A 638 3.60 7.08 2.03
CA CYS A 638 3.97 5.80 2.63
C CYS A 638 2.67 5.06 3.02
N CYS A 639 2.67 4.35 4.15
CA CYS A 639 1.47 3.91 4.87
C CYS A 639 0.45 5.02 5.23
N GLY A 640 0.74 6.28 4.88
CA GLY A 640 -0.22 7.37 4.75
C GLY A 640 0.25 8.41 3.70
N PRO A 641 -0.56 9.44 3.40
CA PRO A 641 -1.94 9.62 3.86
C PRO A 641 -2.90 8.59 3.22
N THR A 642 -4.09 8.45 3.79
CA THR A 642 -5.15 7.60 3.23
C THR A 642 -6.09 8.44 2.36
N TRP A 643 -7.13 7.82 1.79
CA TRP A 643 -8.23 8.57 1.18
C TRP A 643 -8.72 9.70 2.15
N PRO A 644 -9.02 10.92 1.65
CA PRO A 644 -9.15 11.33 0.25
C PRO A 644 -7.88 11.78 -0.50
N GLN A 645 -6.71 11.79 0.15
CA GLN A 645 -5.44 12.12 -0.53
C GLN A 645 -5.04 11.03 -1.55
N ALA A 646 -4.26 11.40 -2.56
CA ALA A 646 -3.65 10.44 -3.48
C ALA A 646 -2.55 9.64 -2.77
N ASN A 647 -2.55 8.31 -2.94
CA ASN A 647 -1.49 7.46 -2.44
C ASN A 647 -1.35 6.18 -3.26
N PHE A 648 -0.20 5.98 -3.91
CA PHE A 648 0.08 4.76 -4.65
C PHE A 648 0.66 3.64 -3.79
N ALA A 649 0.94 3.86 -2.49
CA ALA A 649 1.59 2.85 -1.66
C ALA A 649 0.75 1.58 -1.56
N SER A 650 -0.58 1.67 -1.60
CA SER A 650 -1.44 0.50 -1.57
C SER A 650 -1.84 -0.01 -2.95
N PHE A 651 -1.67 -1.30 -3.20
CA PHE A 651 -2.26 -1.95 -4.39
C PHE A 651 -3.78 -2.11 -4.31
N GLU A 652 -4.42 -1.75 -3.19
CA GLU A 652 -5.88 -1.63 -3.12
C GLU A 652 -6.38 -0.30 -3.72
N TYR A 653 -5.52 0.72 -3.81
CA TYR A 653 -5.89 2.05 -4.27
C TYR A 653 -5.93 2.09 -5.81
N PRO A 654 -6.69 3.02 -6.41
CA PRO A 654 -6.82 3.07 -7.86
C PRO A 654 -5.48 3.43 -8.53
N PRO A 655 -5.04 2.69 -9.57
CA PRO A 655 -3.76 2.94 -10.24
C PRO A 655 -3.56 4.38 -10.73
N VAL A 656 -4.63 5.07 -11.12
CA VAL A 656 -4.61 6.50 -11.55
C VAL A 656 -3.93 7.43 -10.54
N GLU A 657 -3.98 7.13 -9.24
CA GLU A 657 -3.34 7.98 -8.22
C GLU A 657 -1.81 7.99 -8.32
N GLY A 658 -1.20 6.89 -8.77
CA GLY A 658 0.24 6.85 -9.02
C GLY A 658 0.65 7.84 -10.11
N ARG A 659 -0.13 7.91 -11.19
CA ARG A 659 0.09 8.86 -12.28
C ARG A 659 -0.20 10.30 -11.86
N LEU A 660 -1.34 10.52 -11.19
CA LEU A 660 -1.74 11.84 -10.70
C LEU A 660 -0.81 12.44 -9.66
N LEU A 661 -0.06 11.64 -8.90
CA LEU A 661 0.90 12.18 -7.95
C LEU A 661 2.02 12.98 -8.66
N GLY A 662 2.36 12.65 -9.90
CA GLY A 662 3.25 13.46 -10.74
C GLY A 662 2.64 14.82 -11.11
N TRP A 663 1.35 14.84 -11.46
CA TRP A 663 0.59 16.06 -11.74
C TRP A 663 0.43 16.95 -10.51
N LEU A 664 0.14 16.34 -9.35
CA LEU A 664 0.09 17.02 -8.06
C LEU A 664 1.45 17.64 -7.73
N THR A 665 2.55 16.91 -7.98
CA THR A 665 3.92 17.39 -7.73
C THR A 665 4.21 18.65 -8.53
N HIS A 666 3.81 18.70 -9.81
CA HIS A 666 3.92 19.91 -10.63
C HIS A 666 3.05 21.05 -10.09
N ARG A 667 1.75 20.80 -9.91
CA ARG A 667 0.75 21.82 -9.53
C ARG A 667 1.09 22.51 -8.21
N TYR A 668 1.46 21.73 -7.20
CA TYR A 668 1.80 22.26 -5.88
C TYR A 668 3.28 22.61 -5.71
N ARG A 669 4.08 22.48 -6.78
CA ARG A 669 5.50 22.85 -6.80
C ARG A 669 6.29 22.11 -5.73
N SER A 670 6.02 20.82 -5.48
CA SER A 670 6.94 20.05 -4.65
C SER A 670 8.28 19.91 -5.39
N ASP A 671 9.38 20.14 -4.69
CA ASP A 671 10.73 20.12 -5.29
C ASP A 671 11.22 18.68 -5.56
N GLY A 672 10.53 17.68 -5.03
CA GLY A 672 10.79 16.28 -5.34
C GLY A 672 9.81 15.32 -4.67
N LEU A 673 9.89 14.05 -5.07
CA LEU A 673 9.01 12.99 -4.59
C LEU A 673 9.84 11.86 -3.96
N LEU A 674 9.57 11.57 -2.69
CA LEU A 674 10.19 10.49 -1.95
C LEU A 674 9.20 9.34 -1.75
N PHE A 675 9.71 8.12 -1.90
CA PHE A 675 9.05 6.91 -1.43
C PHE A 675 10.06 6.08 -0.63
N TRP A 676 9.75 5.86 0.64
CA TRP A 676 10.72 5.43 1.64
C TRP A 676 11.34 4.05 1.37
N HIS A 677 10.70 3.21 0.54
CA HIS A 677 11.17 1.86 0.25
C HIS A 677 10.50 1.26 -0.99
N VAL A 678 11.21 0.53 -1.86
CA VAL A 678 10.60 -0.16 -3.02
C VAL A 678 10.75 -1.68 -3.02
N ASN A 679 11.73 -2.23 -2.31
CA ASN A 679 12.06 -3.66 -2.29
C ASN A 679 11.94 -4.29 -0.88
N LEU A 680 10.87 -3.97 -0.12
CA LEU A 680 10.67 -4.43 1.26
C LEU A 680 10.27 -5.91 1.29
N TRP A 681 11.16 -6.77 0.81
CA TRP A 681 10.88 -8.16 0.57
C TRP A 681 10.89 -8.97 1.88
N PRO A 682 9.83 -9.74 2.16
CA PRO A 682 9.81 -10.64 3.31
C PRO A 682 10.88 -11.73 3.16
N ASP A 683 11.25 -12.38 4.26
CA ASP A 683 12.14 -13.54 4.27
C ASP A 683 11.46 -14.78 3.66
N ARG A 684 11.28 -14.74 2.33
CA ARG A 684 10.66 -15.80 1.51
C ARG A 684 11.50 -16.05 0.27
N PRO A 685 11.41 -17.23 -0.36
CA PRO A 685 12.04 -17.48 -1.64
C PRO A 685 11.58 -16.49 -2.73
N PRO A 686 12.40 -16.23 -3.75
CA PRO A 686 11.96 -15.45 -4.90
C PRO A 686 10.70 -16.04 -5.55
N LEU A 687 9.84 -15.14 -6.04
CA LEU A 687 8.58 -15.46 -6.69
C LEU A 687 8.77 -16.42 -7.87
N GLN A 688 8.01 -17.50 -7.81
CA GLN A 688 7.79 -18.40 -8.94
C GLN A 688 6.71 -17.81 -9.84
N THR A 689 6.99 -17.66 -11.13
CA THR A 689 6.09 -17.00 -12.09
C THR A 689 5.37 -17.98 -13.01
N GLY A 690 5.24 -19.25 -12.60
CA GLY A 690 4.53 -20.28 -13.36
C GLY A 690 3.01 -20.08 -13.34
N ASP A 691 2.47 -19.59 -12.24
CA ASP A 691 1.07 -19.16 -12.09
C ASP A 691 1.01 -17.63 -11.98
N THR A 692 -0.14 -17.05 -12.33
CA THR A 692 -0.44 -15.63 -12.13
C THR A 692 -1.04 -15.35 -10.76
N PHE A 693 -1.55 -16.36 -10.03
CA PHE A 693 -2.08 -16.19 -8.67
C PHE A 693 -1.03 -16.55 -7.61
N LEU A 694 -0.44 -15.53 -6.99
CA LEU A 694 0.73 -15.63 -6.13
C LEU A 694 0.34 -15.81 -4.65
N ASN A 695 -0.31 -16.93 -4.32
CA ASN A 695 -0.80 -17.20 -2.95
C ASN A 695 0.29 -17.20 -1.88
N GLU A 696 1.50 -17.56 -2.27
CA GLU A 696 2.68 -17.66 -1.41
C GLU A 696 3.29 -16.28 -1.08
N TRP A 697 2.84 -15.20 -1.74
CA TRP A 697 3.38 -13.87 -1.50
C TRP A 697 2.50 -13.06 -0.57
N VAL A 698 3.11 -12.46 0.45
CA VAL A 698 2.45 -11.55 1.38
C VAL A 698 3.14 -10.21 1.30
N ALA A 699 2.39 -9.20 0.87
CA ALA A 699 2.85 -7.85 0.62
C ALA A 699 2.31 -6.86 1.67
N GLU A 700 2.35 -7.23 2.95
CA GLU A 700 1.90 -6.36 4.06
C GLU A 700 3.03 -6.16 5.07
N TYR A 701 3.31 -4.91 5.43
CA TYR A 701 4.36 -4.62 6.41
C TYR A 701 4.02 -3.40 7.27
N SER A 702 4.27 -2.19 6.75
CA SER A 702 4.23 -0.94 7.51
C SER A 702 2.80 -0.51 7.86
N LEU A 703 2.55 -0.25 9.14
CA LEU A 703 1.23 0.07 9.71
C LEU A 703 0.09 -0.77 9.11
N LYS A 704 0.37 -2.04 8.80
CA LYS A 704 -0.60 -2.97 8.25
C LYS A 704 -1.15 -2.61 6.85
N MET A 705 -0.56 -1.64 6.13
CA MET A 705 -0.95 -1.28 4.77
C MET A 705 -0.44 -2.33 3.75
N PRO A 706 -1.31 -2.88 2.88
CA PRO A 706 -0.92 -3.76 1.79
C PRO A 706 -0.23 -2.97 0.69
N GLY A 707 0.99 -3.34 0.34
CA GLY A 707 1.79 -2.77 -0.75
C GLY A 707 2.82 -1.72 -0.32
N ASP A 708 2.71 -1.15 0.89
CA ASP A 708 3.64 -0.11 1.34
C ASP A 708 5.06 -0.66 1.47
N GLY A 709 6.03 0.10 0.97
CA GLY A 709 7.43 -0.28 0.86
C GLY A 709 7.77 -1.28 -0.25
N GLN A 710 6.78 -1.71 -1.05
CA GLN A 710 6.98 -2.71 -2.09
C GLN A 710 6.40 -2.24 -3.42
N LEU A 711 7.24 -1.69 -4.30
CA LEU A 711 6.90 -1.44 -5.71
C LEU A 711 7.60 -2.43 -6.65
N LEU A 712 8.56 -3.19 -6.12
CA LEU A 712 9.28 -4.24 -6.80
C LEU A 712 9.03 -5.58 -6.12
N TYR A 713 9.08 -6.65 -6.90
CA TYR A 713 8.93 -8.01 -6.43
C TYR A 713 10.18 -8.84 -6.75
N PRO A 714 10.61 -9.77 -5.90
CA PRO A 714 11.81 -10.53 -6.16
C PRO A 714 11.49 -11.75 -7.01
N GLY A 715 11.67 -11.69 -8.33
CA GLY A 715 11.58 -12.86 -9.21
C GLY A 715 12.86 -13.71 -9.18
N VAL A 716 12.76 -14.97 -9.61
CA VAL A 716 13.94 -15.88 -9.70
C VAL A 716 15.07 -15.30 -10.55
N ASP A 717 14.72 -14.61 -11.64
CA ASP A 717 15.68 -14.07 -12.61
C ASP A 717 16.00 -12.58 -12.42
N GLY A 718 15.33 -11.92 -11.49
CA GLY A 718 15.47 -10.49 -11.27
C GLY A 718 14.25 -9.84 -10.62
N PRO A 719 14.37 -8.56 -10.24
CA PRO A 719 13.24 -7.78 -9.75
C PRO A 719 12.17 -7.62 -10.84
N LEU A 720 10.91 -7.76 -10.45
CA LEU A 720 9.74 -7.57 -11.31
C LEU A 720 9.04 -6.25 -10.92
N PRO A 721 8.65 -5.41 -11.88
CA PRO A 721 7.94 -4.16 -11.59
C PRO A 721 6.49 -4.43 -11.19
N SER A 722 5.87 -3.44 -10.55
CA SER A 722 4.43 -3.43 -10.28
C SER A 722 3.66 -2.53 -11.25
N ILE A 723 2.35 -2.71 -11.32
CA ILE A 723 1.42 -1.77 -11.96
C ILE A 723 1.62 -0.38 -11.36
N ARG A 724 1.75 -0.28 -10.04
CA ARG A 724 1.97 0.99 -9.34
C ARG A 724 3.27 1.68 -9.78
N LEU A 725 4.37 0.93 -9.96
CA LEU A 725 5.62 1.49 -10.46
C LEU A 725 5.48 2.01 -11.90
N ALA A 726 4.73 1.30 -12.75
CA ALA A 726 4.42 1.76 -14.10
C ALA A 726 3.59 3.06 -14.08
N GLN A 727 2.60 3.17 -13.19
CA GLN A 727 1.81 4.40 -13.04
C GLN A 727 2.65 5.57 -12.50
N VAL A 728 3.57 5.32 -11.57
CA VAL A 728 4.52 6.34 -11.10
C VAL A 728 5.42 6.84 -12.23
N ARG A 729 5.95 5.93 -13.07
CA ARG A 729 6.71 6.30 -14.28
C ARG A 729 5.88 7.20 -15.19
N ASP A 730 4.66 6.79 -15.53
CA ASP A 730 3.78 7.57 -16.42
C ASP A 730 3.51 8.97 -15.83
N GLY A 731 3.38 9.09 -14.50
CA GLY A 731 3.22 10.37 -13.81
C GLY A 731 4.47 11.26 -13.86
N ILE A 732 5.66 10.66 -13.79
CA ILE A 732 6.93 11.38 -13.97
C ILE A 732 7.09 11.84 -15.41
N GLU A 733 6.70 11.03 -16.39
CA GLU A 733 6.74 11.38 -17.81
C GLU A 733 5.76 12.53 -18.12
N ASP A 734 4.54 12.50 -17.56
CA ASP A 734 3.59 13.60 -17.66
C ASP A 734 4.10 14.89 -16.98
N TYR A 735 4.84 14.78 -15.87
CA TYR A 735 5.49 15.93 -15.23
C TYR A 735 6.48 16.61 -16.18
N GLU A 736 7.20 15.86 -17.01
CA GLU A 736 8.09 16.45 -18.03
C GLU A 736 7.31 17.26 -19.05
N TRP A 737 6.13 16.78 -19.46
CA TRP A 737 5.27 17.50 -20.41
C TRP A 737 4.78 18.82 -19.81
N LEU A 738 4.40 18.81 -18.54
CA LEU A 738 4.00 20.02 -17.81
C LEU A 738 5.17 21.00 -17.69
N GLN A 739 6.38 20.52 -17.39
CA GLN A 739 7.59 21.36 -17.35
C GLN A 739 7.94 21.94 -18.73
N MET A 740 7.76 21.18 -19.81
CA MET A 740 7.94 21.67 -21.18
C MET A 740 6.90 22.75 -21.51
N LEU A 741 5.63 22.53 -21.12
CA LEU A 741 4.57 23.51 -21.31
C LEU A 741 4.83 24.79 -20.51
N GLU A 742 5.25 24.67 -19.24
CA GLU A 742 5.61 25.81 -18.40
C GLU A 742 6.76 26.62 -19.01
N ARG A 743 7.83 25.97 -19.49
CA ARG A 743 8.93 26.67 -20.16
C ARG A 743 8.51 27.40 -21.44
N ARG A 744 7.52 26.86 -22.16
CA ARG A 744 7.08 27.38 -23.47
C ARG A 744 6.02 28.47 -23.37
N ALA A 745 5.02 28.26 -22.52
CA ALA A 745 3.81 29.08 -22.43
C ALA A 745 3.64 29.76 -21.05
N GLY A 746 4.60 29.57 -20.14
CA GLY A 746 4.57 30.11 -18.79
C GLY A 746 3.79 29.24 -17.81
N ARG A 747 4.08 29.45 -16.52
CA ARG A 747 3.49 28.72 -15.40
C ARG A 747 1.96 28.69 -15.41
N ALA A 748 1.34 29.84 -15.71
CA ALA A 748 -0.11 29.98 -15.75
C ALA A 748 -0.78 29.03 -16.75
N ALA A 749 -0.13 28.71 -17.87
CA ALA A 749 -0.66 27.77 -18.86
C ALA A 749 -0.65 26.33 -18.32
N ALA A 750 0.42 25.91 -17.65
CA ALA A 750 0.51 24.60 -17.03
C ALA A 750 -0.44 24.47 -15.82
N ASP A 751 -0.58 25.53 -15.00
CA ASP A 751 -1.52 25.56 -13.88
C ASP A 751 -2.98 25.53 -14.36
N ALA A 752 -3.29 26.16 -15.49
CA ALA A 752 -4.61 26.04 -16.13
C ALA A 752 -4.90 24.59 -16.53
N LYS A 753 -3.94 23.87 -17.15
CA LYS A 753 -4.11 22.46 -17.53
C LYS A 753 -4.27 21.53 -16.34
N THR A 754 -3.41 21.65 -15.33
CA THR A 754 -3.54 20.86 -14.10
C THR A 754 -4.84 21.18 -13.36
N GLY A 755 -5.34 22.42 -13.45
CA GLY A 755 -6.59 22.86 -12.82
C GLY A 755 -7.85 22.24 -13.40
N GLU A 756 -7.79 21.69 -14.61
CA GLU A 756 -8.90 20.92 -15.20
C GLU A 756 -9.08 19.55 -14.50
N LEU A 757 -8.03 19.04 -13.83
CA LEU A 757 -8.02 17.74 -13.17
C LEU A 757 -8.00 17.85 -11.64
N ILE A 758 -7.37 18.89 -11.09
CA ILE A 758 -7.02 19.01 -9.68
C ILE A 758 -7.59 20.31 -9.11
N ARG A 759 -8.58 20.20 -8.22
CA ARG A 759 -9.17 21.33 -7.48
C ARG A 759 -8.43 21.61 -6.18
N SER A 760 -8.07 20.57 -5.43
CA SER A 760 -7.29 20.65 -4.17
C SER A 760 -6.42 19.40 -3.97
N MET A 761 -5.68 19.31 -2.85
CA MET A 761 -4.88 18.11 -2.48
C MET A 761 -5.72 16.86 -2.25
N THR A 762 -7.02 17.04 -1.99
CA THR A 762 -7.98 15.96 -1.66
C THR A 762 -9.12 15.86 -2.67
N ASP A 763 -9.21 16.82 -3.59
CA ASP A 763 -10.24 16.92 -4.60
C ASP A 763 -9.63 17.01 -6.00
N PHE A 764 -9.58 15.87 -6.67
CA PHE A 764 -9.07 15.71 -8.02
C PHE A 764 -9.80 14.56 -8.71
N THR A 765 -9.84 14.61 -10.03
CA THR A 765 -10.47 13.55 -10.82
C THR A 765 -9.69 12.24 -10.71
N ARG A 766 -10.41 11.12 -10.67
CA ARG A 766 -9.85 9.77 -10.80
C ARG A 766 -10.36 9.09 -12.08
N ASP A 767 -10.87 9.87 -13.03
CA ASP A 767 -11.30 9.42 -14.36
C ASP A 767 -10.10 9.37 -15.33
N PRO A 768 -9.66 8.17 -15.76
CA PRO A 768 -8.61 8.02 -16.77
C PRO A 768 -8.88 8.82 -18.03
N ALA A 769 -10.12 8.86 -18.51
CA ALA A 769 -10.47 9.53 -19.76
C ALA A 769 -10.30 11.06 -19.64
N ALA A 770 -10.59 11.64 -18.48
CA ALA A 770 -10.32 13.06 -18.22
C ALA A 770 -8.82 13.38 -18.30
N LEU A 771 -7.98 12.57 -17.66
CA LEU A 771 -6.52 12.74 -17.70
C LEU A 771 -6.01 12.62 -19.14
N ARG A 772 -6.41 11.58 -19.87
CA ARG A 772 -6.04 11.38 -21.29
C ARG A 772 -6.40 12.57 -22.17
N ARG A 773 -7.60 13.13 -22.01
CA ARG A 773 -8.05 14.32 -22.76
C ARG A 773 -7.18 15.55 -22.47
N VAL A 774 -6.87 15.82 -21.20
CA VAL A 774 -6.01 16.96 -20.83
C VAL A 774 -4.59 16.75 -21.35
N ARG A 775 -4.05 15.54 -21.19
CA ARG A 775 -2.72 15.17 -21.68
C ARG A 775 -2.60 15.34 -23.20
N ALA A 776 -3.59 14.89 -23.98
CA ALA A 776 -3.61 15.10 -25.42
C ALA A 776 -3.57 16.59 -25.80
N ARG A 777 -4.32 17.45 -25.11
CA ARG A 777 -4.25 18.91 -25.33
C ARG A 777 -2.90 19.53 -24.97
N ILE A 778 -2.16 18.96 -24.00
CA ILE A 778 -0.79 19.39 -23.70
C ILE A 778 0.12 19.00 -24.86
N ALA A 779 0.04 17.76 -25.34
CA ALA A 779 0.81 17.31 -26.50
C ALA A 779 0.56 18.19 -27.72
N ASP A 780 -0.70 18.47 -28.04
CA ASP A 780 -1.06 19.33 -29.19
C ASP A 780 -0.44 20.73 -29.03
N ALA A 781 -0.48 21.33 -27.83
CA ALA A 781 0.17 22.62 -27.57
C ALA A 781 1.72 22.57 -27.67
N LEU A 782 2.33 21.40 -27.40
CA LEU A 782 3.76 21.17 -27.58
C LEU A 782 4.15 20.92 -29.04
N GLU A 783 3.24 20.43 -29.89
CA GLU A 783 3.46 20.25 -31.33
C GLU A 783 3.15 21.53 -32.15
N ASP A 784 2.02 22.21 -31.88
CA ASP A 784 1.49 23.30 -32.72
C ASP A 784 2.40 24.53 -32.86
N ALA A 785 3.27 24.79 -31.88
CA ALA A 785 4.25 25.87 -31.97
C ALA A 785 5.63 25.36 -32.46
N GLY A 786 5.64 24.35 -33.32
CA GLY A 786 6.76 23.89 -34.15
C GLY A 786 7.18 24.87 -35.26
N ASP A 787 7.05 26.18 -35.04
CA ASP A 787 7.74 27.19 -35.84
C ASP A 787 8.41 28.23 -34.91
N ARG A 788 9.76 28.18 -34.90
CA ARG A 788 10.77 29.02 -34.20
C ARG A 788 11.15 28.67 -32.75
N PRO A 789 12.37 28.14 -32.52
CA PRO A 789 13.03 28.28 -31.23
C PRO A 789 13.42 29.75 -31.01
N ARG A 790 12.99 30.35 -29.88
CA ARG A 790 13.68 31.54 -29.33
C ARG A 790 14.96 31.04 -28.64
N PRO A 791 16.14 31.60 -28.94
CA PRO A 791 17.36 31.23 -28.26
C PRO A 791 17.27 31.56 -26.76
N LEU A 792 17.69 30.60 -25.94
CA LEU A 792 17.87 30.74 -24.50
C LEU A 792 18.87 31.88 -24.25
N LEU A 793 18.42 32.92 -23.56
CA LEU A 793 19.32 33.86 -22.89
C LEU A 793 19.71 33.22 -21.56
N GLU A 794 20.98 32.83 -21.46
CA GLU A 794 21.64 32.46 -20.19
C GLU A 794 21.56 33.63 -19.20
N ARG A 795 21.01 33.38 -18.01
CA ARG A 795 21.35 34.07 -16.77
C ARG A 795 21.27 33.12 -15.59
#